data_AF-A0A438BYA9-F1
#
_entry.id   AF-A0A438BYA9-F1
#
_cell.length_a   1.000
_cell.length_b   1.000
_cell.length_c   1.000
_cell.angle_alpha   90.00
_cell.angle_beta   90.00
_cell.angle_gamma   90.00
#
_symmetry.space_group_name_H-M   'P 1'
#
loop_
_entity.id
_entity.type
_entity.pdbx_description
1 polymer ?
#
loop_
_entity_poly.entity_id
_entity_poly.type
_entity_poly.pdbx_seq_one_letter_code
_entity_poly.pdbx_strand_id
1 'polypeptide(L)'
;MGKLVSNSQNAFVEGRQILDVVLVANEAIDSRKRSVGTGLVCKLDIEKAYDHVNWRFLMSVLEKMGFGPKWRKWIFCCISTVRMAVLVNGTPTDFFSTFRGLRQGDPLSPYLFVLIMEVLSSLISRAEENGFIRGFKATGRRGEGVSVSHLLFADDTLLFCEDDRDQLIFWKWVVICFEVVSGLKINLQKSEIIPIGGVEEVDRAVAVFGCKVGNLPTNYLGLPLGASHKSCRVWDGVEERFKRKLAMWKKQYLSKGGRLTLIKSTLSNLLIYFMSLFVIPRKVRLRLEKIQREFLWGDMEERRKIHLVRWEVICKDKRHGGLGLRYLKDFNHALLGKWLWRFPLERESFWRRVIVGKFGDVQGGWTTREVRESYGTGLWKDIRKGWEEFFLRTRIHIGNGRRTRFWWDMWVGDSKLKDLFPLLFRIATNNSAIVADLWGRQESGGGGWEVHFRRPFQDWELEQVNRFLGYISAVRVQEGEDFLVWKIERKGTFKVNSYYRSLKEDNSPLFPEKEVWGSYAPLRTRFFAWEAVWSKISTIDMLMRRGWSMANRCNLCKENEETANHILIHCGKTRDLWNLLFSSFGVVWVLPDSVRNLLLEWKMKSMGKKRSVVWKMAPICLFWCIWGERNRRTFLEEEMTNTSLRKLFLRSLLEWSQQFVDLDLDYLSFWNLLGDRVVV
;
A
#
# COMPACT_ATOMS: atom_id res chain seq x y z
N MET A 1 7.01 21.81 -15.86
CA MET A 1 7.18 22.03 -14.40
C MET A 1 8.52 21.59 -13.87
N GLY A 2 8.92 20.30 -13.94
CA GLY A 2 10.17 19.83 -13.30
C GLY A 2 11.48 20.53 -13.72
N LYS A 3 11.51 21.17 -14.89
CA LYS A 3 12.64 22.02 -15.36
C LYS A 3 12.57 23.47 -14.89
N LEU A 4 11.40 23.94 -14.47
CA LEU A 4 11.14 25.34 -14.08
C LEU A 4 11.26 25.57 -12.58
N VAL A 5 11.17 24.50 -11.78
CA VAL A 5 11.13 24.60 -10.32
C VAL A 5 12.24 23.77 -9.68
N SER A 6 12.81 24.34 -8.64
CA SER A 6 13.83 23.78 -7.77
C SER A 6 13.51 22.36 -7.31
N ASN A 7 14.54 21.61 -6.99
CA ASN A 7 14.42 20.25 -6.47
C ASN A 7 13.78 20.17 -5.07
N SER A 8 13.71 21.29 -4.35
CA SER A 8 13.10 21.41 -3.03
C SER A 8 11.57 21.52 -3.08
N GLN A 9 10.98 21.85 -4.24
CA GLN A 9 9.54 21.89 -4.46
C GLN A 9 8.99 20.51 -4.86
N ASN A 10 8.07 19.96 -4.09
CA ASN A 10 7.58 18.59 -4.30
C ASN A 10 6.09 18.50 -4.61
N ALA A 11 5.33 19.59 -4.45
CA ALA A 11 3.91 19.58 -4.80
C ALA A 11 3.70 19.84 -6.30
N PHE A 12 2.73 19.13 -6.89
CA PHE A 12 2.28 19.33 -8.28
C PHE A 12 3.39 19.23 -9.35
N VAL A 13 4.48 18.52 -9.05
CA VAL A 13 5.55 18.21 -10.01
C VAL A 13 5.52 16.73 -10.32
N GLU A 14 5.43 16.40 -11.61
CA GLU A 14 5.47 15.01 -12.07
C GLU A 14 6.71 14.27 -11.56
N GLY A 15 6.51 13.05 -11.06
CA GLY A 15 7.58 12.22 -10.49
C GLY A 15 7.93 12.51 -9.03
N ARG A 16 7.56 13.67 -8.47
CA ARG A 16 7.81 14.02 -7.06
C ARG A 16 6.61 13.63 -6.19
N GLN A 17 6.86 13.00 -5.05
CA GLN A 17 5.81 12.49 -4.16
C GLN A 17 5.83 13.21 -2.81
N ILE A 18 4.67 13.38 -2.19
CA ILE A 18 4.53 13.96 -0.85
C ILE A 18 5.40 13.25 0.20
N LEU A 19 5.57 11.93 0.05
CA LEU A 19 6.39 11.13 0.97
C LEU A 19 7.89 11.40 0.82
N ASP A 20 8.35 11.89 -0.34
CA ASP A 20 9.76 12.21 -0.59
C ASP A 20 10.20 13.35 0.33
N VAL A 21 9.33 14.36 0.48
CA VAL A 21 9.56 15.50 1.39
C VAL A 21 9.68 15.04 2.83
N VAL A 22 8.75 14.20 3.28
CA VAL A 22 8.72 13.72 4.67
C VAL A 22 9.91 12.82 4.97
N LEU A 23 10.35 12.01 3.99
CA LEU A 23 11.58 11.22 4.10
C LEU A 23 12.79 12.15 4.28
N VAL A 24 12.97 13.13 3.38
CA VAL A 24 14.10 14.08 3.45
C VAL A 24 14.10 14.84 4.77
N ALA A 25 12.95 15.37 5.20
CA ALA A 25 12.82 16.10 6.46
C ALA A 25 13.24 15.26 7.66
N ASN A 26 12.78 14.00 7.76
CA ASN A 26 13.16 13.11 8.85
C ASN A 26 14.64 12.74 8.82
N GLU A 27 15.22 12.54 7.63
CA GLU A 27 16.65 12.22 7.51
C GLU A 27 17.55 13.42 7.84
N ALA A 28 17.16 14.63 7.46
CA ALA A 28 17.85 15.87 7.81
C ALA A 28 17.79 16.11 9.33
N ILE A 29 16.60 16.00 9.95
CA ILE A 29 16.42 16.11 11.40
C ILE A 29 17.24 15.04 12.15
N ASP A 30 17.22 13.79 11.68
CA ASP A 30 18.00 12.72 12.31
C ASP A 30 19.51 12.97 12.22
N SER A 31 20.00 13.52 11.10
CA SER A 31 21.42 13.87 10.95
C SER A 31 21.81 14.97 11.93
N ARG A 32 21.00 16.02 12.04
CA ARG A 32 21.22 17.11 13.00
C ARG A 32 21.15 16.66 14.45
N LYS A 33 20.21 15.78 14.82
CA LYS A 33 20.12 15.22 16.18
C LYS A 33 21.35 14.38 16.58
N ARG A 34 22.10 13.87 15.60
CA ARG A 34 23.30 13.05 15.82
C ARG A 34 24.59 13.84 15.74
N SER A 35 24.57 15.02 15.12
CA SER A 35 25.71 15.92 15.13
C SER A 35 25.79 16.66 16.47
N VAL A 36 26.96 17.21 16.77
CA VAL A 36 27.20 18.02 17.97
C VAL A 36 26.52 19.40 17.87
N GLY A 37 26.16 19.83 16.65
CA GLY A 37 25.60 21.16 16.40
C GLY A 37 24.10 21.24 16.68
N THR A 38 23.67 22.38 17.22
CA THR A 38 22.27 22.76 17.38
C THR A 38 21.67 23.28 16.07
N GLY A 39 20.34 23.34 16.01
CA GLY A 39 19.63 23.87 14.84
C GLY A 39 18.15 24.06 15.08
N LEU A 40 17.50 24.76 14.16
CA LEU A 40 16.09 25.13 14.24
C LEU A 40 15.38 24.67 12.98
N VAL A 41 14.20 24.08 13.14
CA VAL A 41 13.29 23.81 12.02
C VAL A 41 12.13 24.78 12.12
N CYS A 42 11.95 25.62 11.10
CA CYS A 42 10.84 26.57 11.03
C CYS A 42 9.77 26.01 10.08
N LYS A 43 8.59 25.71 10.62
CA LYS A 43 7.39 25.42 9.84
C LYS A 43 6.65 26.73 9.59
N LEU A 44 6.59 27.13 8.32
CA LEU A 44 5.91 28.36 7.91
C LEU A 44 4.52 28.04 7.37
N ASP A 45 3.53 28.84 7.76
CA ASP A 45 2.16 28.80 7.27
C ASP A 45 1.87 30.11 6.52
N ILE A 46 1.40 30.04 5.27
CA ILE A 46 1.08 31.21 4.46
C ILE A 46 -0.40 31.56 4.63
N GLU A 47 -0.69 32.81 4.98
CA GLU A 47 -2.06 33.27 5.19
C GLU A 47 -2.85 33.30 3.87
N LYS A 48 -3.85 32.42 3.77
CA LYS A 48 -4.77 32.34 2.62
C LYS A 48 -4.01 32.29 1.29
N ALA A 49 -3.09 31.32 1.21
CA ALA A 49 -2.08 31.20 0.16
C ALA A 49 -2.59 31.44 -1.27
N TYR A 50 -3.74 30.85 -1.63
CA TYR A 50 -4.34 31.05 -2.96
C TYR A 50 -5.00 32.42 -3.09
N ASP A 51 -5.74 32.89 -2.08
CA ASP A 51 -6.58 34.09 -2.17
C ASP A 51 -5.76 35.40 -2.19
N HIS A 52 -4.52 35.37 -1.70
CA HIS A 52 -3.67 36.55 -1.56
C HIS A 52 -2.64 36.74 -2.68
N VAL A 53 -2.57 35.83 -3.65
CA VAL A 53 -1.63 35.92 -4.79
C VAL A 53 -1.77 37.25 -5.53
N ASN A 54 -0.69 38.03 -5.61
CA ASN A 54 -0.65 39.25 -6.42
C ASN A 54 -0.46 38.91 -7.91
N TRP A 55 -1.43 39.30 -8.75
CA TRP A 55 -1.39 39.02 -10.19
C TRP A 55 -0.26 39.73 -10.92
N ARG A 56 0.11 40.97 -10.53
CA ARG A 56 1.24 41.69 -11.14
C ARG A 56 2.56 40.97 -10.87
N PHE A 57 2.72 40.47 -9.64
CA PHE A 57 3.87 39.65 -9.27
C PHE A 57 3.90 38.36 -10.09
N LEU A 58 2.80 37.61 -10.15
CA LEU A 58 2.70 36.39 -10.96
C LEU A 58 3.07 36.64 -12.43
N MET A 59 2.56 37.70 -13.04
CA MET A 59 2.86 38.04 -14.43
C MET A 59 4.34 38.39 -14.64
N SER A 60 4.96 39.04 -13.66
CA SER A 60 6.40 39.33 -13.67
C SER A 60 7.24 38.05 -13.55
N VAL A 61 6.82 37.10 -12.70
CA VAL A 61 7.46 35.78 -12.57
C VAL A 61 7.39 35.01 -13.88
N LEU A 62 6.22 34.93 -14.50
CA LEU A 62 6.05 34.27 -15.80
C LEU A 62 6.92 34.92 -16.88
N GLU A 63 7.02 36.24 -16.90
CA GLU A 63 7.90 36.94 -17.84
C GLU A 63 9.37 36.58 -17.63
N LYS A 64 9.85 36.61 -16.37
CA LYS A 64 11.24 36.25 -16.04
C LYS A 64 11.56 34.78 -16.30
N MET A 65 10.57 33.89 -16.21
CA MET A 65 10.69 32.49 -16.58
C MET A 65 10.61 32.24 -18.11
N GLY A 66 10.49 33.30 -18.92
CA GLY A 66 10.54 33.21 -20.39
C GLY A 66 9.19 32.90 -21.05
N PHE A 67 8.07 33.02 -20.34
CA PHE A 67 6.75 32.81 -20.97
C PHE A 67 6.41 33.98 -21.91
N GLY A 68 6.14 33.63 -23.18
CA GLY A 68 5.83 34.61 -24.22
C GLY A 68 4.59 35.48 -23.90
N PRO A 69 4.50 36.71 -24.45
CA PRO A 69 3.41 37.65 -24.15
C PRO A 69 2.00 37.09 -24.38
N LYS A 70 1.82 36.28 -25.44
CA LYS A 70 0.55 35.63 -25.77
C LYS A 70 0.07 34.69 -24.66
N TRP A 71 0.97 33.86 -24.14
CA TRP A 71 0.67 32.94 -23.03
C TRP A 71 0.33 33.68 -21.74
N ARG A 72 1.11 34.72 -21.40
CA ARG A 72 0.84 35.55 -20.22
C ARG A 72 -0.53 36.22 -20.31
N LYS A 73 -0.91 36.74 -21.48
CA LYS A 73 -2.23 37.33 -21.72
C LYS A 73 -3.36 36.33 -21.51
N TRP A 74 -3.21 35.10 -21.99
CA TRP A 74 -4.19 34.03 -21.75
C TRP A 74 -4.32 33.66 -20.28
N ILE A 75 -3.21 33.45 -19.58
CA ILE A 75 -3.22 33.17 -18.14
C ILE A 75 -3.86 34.31 -17.38
N PHE A 76 -3.52 35.57 -17.71
CA PHE A 76 -4.12 36.74 -17.09
C PHE A 76 -5.62 36.78 -17.30
N CYS A 77 -6.09 36.51 -18.52
CA CYS A 77 -7.53 36.41 -18.81
C CYS A 77 -8.20 35.34 -17.93
N CYS A 78 -7.63 34.14 -17.83
CA CYS A 78 -8.17 33.06 -17.02
C CYS A 78 -8.36 33.43 -15.53
N ILE A 79 -7.42 34.20 -14.97
CA ILE A 79 -7.50 34.59 -13.55
C ILE A 79 -8.29 35.89 -13.33
N SER A 80 -8.28 36.82 -14.28
CA SER A 80 -8.87 38.16 -14.11
C SER A 80 -10.35 38.24 -14.43
N THR A 81 -10.89 37.33 -15.26
CA THR A 81 -12.31 37.34 -15.65
C THR A 81 -13.22 36.61 -14.67
N VAL A 82 -12.65 36.01 -13.61
CA VAL A 82 -13.42 35.26 -12.61
C VAL A 82 -14.29 36.22 -11.79
N ARG A 83 -15.57 35.88 -11.65
CA ARG A 83 -16.50 36.53 -10.72
C ARG A 83 -16.90 35.57 -9.62
N MET A 84 -17.08 36.08 -8.41
CA MET A 84 -17.45 35.31 -7.23
C MET A 84 -18.77 35.82 -6.65
N ALA A 85 -19.50 34.93 -5.98
CA ALA A 85 -20.67 35.25 -5.18
C ALA A 85 -20.56 34.47 -3.86
N VAL A 86 -21.05 35.05 -2.76
CA VAL A 86 -21.08 34.39 -1.46
C VAL A 86 -22.46 33.76 -1.28
N LEU A 87 -22.53 32.54 -0.77
CA LEU A 87 -23.81 31.92 -0.38
C LEU A 87 -24.18 32.39 1.02
N VAL A 88 -25.26 33.16 1.14
CA VAL A 88 -25.86 33.57 2.42
C VAL A 88 -27.16 32.81 2.59
N ASN A 89 -27.23 31.96 3.61
CA ASN A 89 -28.39 31.07 3.87
C ASN A 89 -28.81 30.20 2.68
N GLY A 90 -27.86 29.78 1.84
CA GLY A 90 -28.12 28.95 0.65
C GLY A 90 -28.46 29.73 -0.62
N THR A 91 -28.59 31.06 -0.54
CA THR A 91 -28.86 31.92 -1.69
C THR A 91 -27.59 32.68 -2.09
N PRO A 92 -27.20 32.70 -3.38
CA PRO A 92 -26.02 33.44 -3.83
C PRO A 92 -26.29 34.96 -3.78
N THR A 93 -25.31 35.72 -3.29
CA THR A 93 -25.28 37.18 -3.43
C THR A 93 -25.00 37.60 -4.88
N ASP A 94 -25.02 38.90 -5.15
CA ASP A 94 -24.54 39.44 -6.41
C ASP A 94 -23.08 39.09 -6.69
N PHE A 95 -22.79 38.91 -7.97
CA PHE A 95 -21.44 38.60 -8.43
C PHE A 95 -20.53 39.83 -8.33
N PHE A 96 -19.39 39.69 -7.66
CA PHE A 96 -18.33 40.70 -7.62
C PHE A 96 -17.05 40.18 -8.30
N SER A 97 -16.23 41.12 -8.76
CA SER A 97 -14.94 40.81 -9.39
C SER A 97 -13.83 40.70 -8.34
N THR A 98 -12.87 39.81 -8.60
CA THR A 98 -11.63 39.73 -7.80
C THR A 98 -10.52 40.54 -8.46
N PHE A 99 -9.56 41.01 -7.66
CA PHE A 99 -8.39 41.77 -8.14
C PHE A 99 -7.05 41.11 -7.78
N ARG A 100 -7.11 39.98 -7.06
CA ARG A 100 -5.99 39.16 -6.63
C ARG A 100 -6.49 37.75 -6.36
N GLY A 101 -5.55 36.82 -6.19
CA GLY A 101 -5.81 35.46 -5.80
C GLY A 101 -5.96 34.48 -6.96
N LEU A 102 -5.86 33.19 -6.66
CA LEU A 102 -6.00 32.09 -7.59
C LEU A 102 -7.20 31.25 -7.14
N ARG A 103 -8.03 30.80 -8.09
CA ARG A 103 -9.25 30.07 -7.77
C ARG A 103 -8.94 28.67 -7.26
N GLN A 104 -9.43 28.33 -6.07
CA GLN A 104 -9.38 26.95 -5.56
C GLN A 104 -10.31 26.05 -6.39
N GLY A 105 -9.81 24.88 -6.78
CA GLY A 105 -10.50 23.94 -7.66
C GLY A 105 -10.30 24.19 -9.17
N ASP A 106 -9.66 25.29 -9.56
CA ASP A 106 -9.18 25.47 -10.94
C ASP A 106 -7.92 24.61 -11.17
N PRO A 107 -7.87 23.78 -12.23
CA PRO A 107 -6.69 22.98 -12.57
C PRO A 107 -5.40 23.78 -12.80
N LEU A 108 -5.49 25.07 -13.20
CA LEU A 108 -4.31 25.89 -13.48
C LEU A 108 -3.69 26.49 -12.20
N SER A 109 -4.51 26.86 -11.23
CA SER A 109 -4.10 27.55 -10.00
C SER A 109 -2.93 26.88 -9.25
N PRO A 110 -2.91 25.55 -9.04
CA PRO A 110 -1.80 24.91 -8.32
C PRO A 110 -0.44 25.09 -8.99
N TYR A 111 -0.40 25.07 -10.33
CA TYR A 111 0.84 25.26 -11.08
C TYR A 111 1.34 26.69 -10.98
N LEU A 112 0.45 27.67 -11.12
CA LEU A 112 0.79 29.09 -10.98
C LEU A 112 1.29 29.40 -9.56
N PHE A 113 0.64 28.82 -8.55
CA PHE A 113 1.06 28.97 -7.16
C PHE A 113 2.47 28.40 -6.92
N VAL A 114 2.76 27.22 -7.46
CA VAL A 114 4.09 26.61 -7.36
C VAL A 114 5.18 27.47 -8.02
N LEU A 115 4.89 28.14 -9.14
CA LEU A 115 5.85 29.07 -9.77
C LEU A 115 6.12 30.32 -8.93
N ILE A 116 5.13 30.81 -8.19
CA ILE A 116 5.31 31.89 -7.21
C ILE A 116 6.23 31.44 -6.07
N MET A 117 5.96 30.24 -5.52
CA MET A 117 6.76 29.66 -4.45
C MET A 117 8.20 29.35 -4.87
N GLU A 118 8.45 29.15 -6.17
CA GLU A 118 9.81 29.02 -6.69
C GLU A 118 10.65 30.28 -6.48
N VAL A 119 10.04 31.46 -6.42
CA VAL A 119 10.77 32.70 -6.11
C VAL A 119 11.32 32.66 -4.69
N LEU A 120 10.55 32.16 -3.71
CA LEU A 120 11.05 31.95 -2.35
C LEU A 120 12.23 30.98 -2.35
N SER A 121 12.11 29.85 -3.05
CA SER A 121 13.19 28.87 -3.19
C SER A 121 14.46 29.49 -3.81
N SER A 122 14.29 30.35 -4.82
CA SER A 122 15.39 31.04 -5.49
C SER A 122 16.08 32.05 -4.57
N LEU A 123 15.32 32.80 -3.76
CA LEU A 123 15.87 33.73 -2.76
C LEU A 123 16.70 32.97 -1.71
N ILE A 124 16.19 31.84 -1.22
CA ILE A 124 16.89 31.00 -0.26
C ILE A 124 18.17 30.44 -0.88
N SER A 125 18.08 29.88 -2.09
CA SER A 125 19.24 29.29 -2.78
C SER A 125 20.34 30.33 -2.99
N ARG A 126 19.98 31.55 -3.41
CA ARG A 126 20.92 32.66 -3.57
C ARG A 126 21.55 33.09 -2.24
N ALA A 127 20.79 33.11 -1.16
CA ALA A 127 21.35 33.43 0.17
C ALA A 127 22.33 32.33 0.65
N GLU A 128 22.04 31.06 0.35
CA GLU A 128 22.91 29.93 0.65
C GLU A 128 24.20 29.94 -0.18
N GLU A 129 24.10 30.22 -1.50
CA GLU A 129 25.24 30.35 -2.41
C GLU A 129 26.23 31.45 -2.00
N ASN A 130 25.70 32.57 -1.48
CA ASN A 130 26.53 33.67 -0.96
C ASN A 130 27.02 33.43 0.48
N GLY A 131 26.68 32.28 1.09
CA GLY A 131 27.11 31.90 2.43
C GLY A 131 26.44 32.63 3.59
N PHE A 132 25.37 33.41 3.33
CA PHE A 132 24.62 34.14 4.36
C PHE A 132 23.76 33.24 5.24
N ILE A 133 23.34 32.10 4.71
CA ILE A 133 22.55 31.09 5.43
C ILE A 133 23.10 29.70 5.12
N ARG A 134 22.87 28.75 6.04
CA ARG A 134 23.20 27.35 5.85
C ARG A 134 22.03 26.46 6.25
N GLY A 135 21.82 25.42 5.44
CA GLY A 135 20.87 24.35 5.71
C GLY A 135 21.43 23.24 6.60
N PHE A 136 20.56 22.31 6.96
CA PHE A 136 21.00 21.08 7.62
C PHE A 136 21.76 20.20 6.65
N LYS A 137 22.98 19.83 7.02
CA LYS A 137 23.75 18.84 6.26
C LYS A 137 23.29 17.43 6.62
N ALA A 138 22.71 16.74 5.65
CA ALA A 138 22.50 15.29 5.73
C ALA A 138 23.83 14.59 5.41
N THR A 139 24.71 14.52 6.40
CA THR A 139 26.06 13.95 6.28
C THR A 139 26.13 12.52 6.80
N GLY A 140 26.89 11.70 6.06
CA GLY A 140 27.41 10.45 6.58
C GLY A 140 28.76 10.61 7.26
N ARG A 141 29.35 9.49 7.68
CA ARG A 141 30.67 9.44 8.36
C ARG A 141 31.84 10.04 7.55
N ARG A 142 31.69 10.22 6.24
CA ARG A 142 32.74 10.73 5.34
C ARG A 142 32.71 12.25 5.16
N GLY A 143 31.79 12.98 5.81
CA GLY A 143 31.74 14.45 5.76
C GLY A 143 31.18 15.04 4.45
N GLU A 144 31.15 14.28 3.36
CA GLU A 144 30.37 14.59 2.16
C GLU A 144 28.87 14.40 2.48
N GLY A 145 28.07 15.45 2.29
CA GLY A 145 26.63 15.40 2.56
C GLY A 145 25.89 16.46 1.76
N VAL A 146 24.58 16.28 1.66
CA VAL A 146 23.70 17.22 0.94
C VAL A 146 23.14 18.22 1.95
N SER A 147 23.30 19.52 1.66
CA SER A 147 22.62 20.57 2.42
C SER A 147 21.14 20.59 2.09
N VAL A 148 20.30 20.61 3.11
CA VAL A 148 18.86 20.78 3.01
C VAL A 148 18.53 22.08 3.73
N SER A 149 18.35 23.17 2.99
CA SER A 149 17.98 24.49 3.54
C SER A 149 16.47 24.66 3.66
N HIS A 150 15.70 24.12 2.71
CA HIS A 150 14.25 24.23 2.70
C HIS A 150 13.56 23.08 1.97
N LEU A 151 12.29 22.86 2.29
CA LEU A 151 11.39 21.92 1.62
C LEU A 151 10.03 22.58 1.43
N LEU A 152 9.50 22.49 0.20
CA LEU A 152 8.20 23.06 -0.16
C LEU A 152 7.25 21.94 -0.61
N PHE A 153 6.04 21.99 -0.09
CA PHE A 153 4.91 21.25 -0.63
C PHE A 153 3.73 22.20 -0.79
N ALA A 154 3.70 22.90 -1.92
CA ALA A 154 2.82 24.05 -2.14
C ALA A 154 3.10 25.14 -1.11
N ASP A 155 2.14 25.44 -0.22
CA ASP A 155 2.24 26.44 0.84
C ASP A 155 2.91 25.90 2.12
N ASP A 156 2.81 24.59 2.38
CA ASP A 156 3.47 23.92 3.51
C ASP A 156 5.00 23.98 3.36
N THR A 157 5.63 24.90 4.10
CA THR A 157 7.05 25.22 3.97
C THR A 157 7.82 24.84 5.24
N LEU A 158 8.92 24.10 5.06
CA LEU A 158 9.90 23.84 6.12
C LEU A 158 11.22 24.52 5.78
N LEU A 159 11.77 25.27 6.74
CA LEU A 159 13.13 25.78 6.70
C LEU A 159 13.99 25.03 7.72
N PHE A 160 15.24 24.80 7.37
CA PHE A 160 16.24 24.16 8.22
C PHE A 160 17.37 25.14 8.44
N CYS A 161 17.45 25.68 9.65
CA CYS A 161 18.33 26.80 9.98
C CYS A 161 19.36 26.36 11.02
N GLU A 162 20.63 26.71 10.83
CA GLU A 162 21.59 26.63 11.93
C GLU A 162 21.17 27.54 13.09
N ASP A 163 21.52 27.14 14.31
CA ASP A 163 21.33 27.95 15.53
C ASP A 163 22.41 29.03 15.61
N ASP A 164 22.31 30.01 14.70
CA ASP A 164 23.22 31.13 14.58
C ASP A 164 22.42 32.43 14.38
N ARG A 165 22.69 33.43 15.21
CA ARG A 165 21.88 34.65 15.25
C ARG A 165 21.90 35.41 13.94
N ASP A 166 23.07 35.55 13.31
CA ASP A 166 23.22 36.32 12.08
C ASP A 166 22.50 35.63 10.93
N GLN A 167 22.63 34.30 10.82
CA GLN A 167 21.89 33.51 9.86
C GLN A 167 20.36 33.61 10.06
N LEU A 168 19.88 33.60 11.31
CA LEU A 168 18.44 33.74 11.59
C LEU A 168 17.89 35.09 11.15
N ILE A 169 18.67 36.16 11.30
CA ILE A 169 18.33 37.48 10.79
C ILE A 169 18.23 37.42 9.26
N PHE A 170 19.21 36.84 8.56
CA PHE A 170 19.15 36.67 7.11
C PHE A 170 17.94 35.86 6.65
N TRP A 171 17.59 34.78 7.35
CA TRP A 171 16.36 34.02 7.07
C TRP A 171 15.10 34.89 7.20
N LYS A 172 15.02 35.74 8.23
CA LYS A 172 13.92 36.68 8.42
C LYS A 172 13.86 37.70 7.28
N TRP A 173 14.99 38.23 6.83
CA TRP A 173 15.04 39.12 5.66
C TRP A 173 14.55 38.45 4.39
N VAL A 174 14.99 37.21 4.10
CA VAL A 174 14.51 36.45 2.92
C VAL A 174 12.99 36.31 2.95
N VAL A 175 12.43 35.96 4.10
CA VAL A 175 10.99 35.85 4.32
C VAL A 175 10.28 37.18 4.09
N ILE A 176 10.72 38.27 4.73
CA ILE A 176 10.10 39.59 4.60
C ILE A 176 10.17 40.08 3.15
N CYS A 177 11.32 39.92 2.50
CA CYS A 177 11.48 40.28 1.09
C CYS A 177 10.47 39.54 0.23
N PHE A 178 10.27 38.24 0.45
CA PHE A 178 9.27 37.45 -0.26
C PHE A 178 7.84 37.94 0.01
N GLU A 179 7.48 38.23 1.27
CA GLU A 179 6.15 38.76 1.62
C GLU A 179 5.86 40.07 0.89
N VAL A 180 6.82 41.00 0.90
CA VAL A 180 6.67 42.34 0.30
C VAL A 180 6.50 42.25 -1.22
N VAL A 181 7.29 41.42 -1.90
CA VAL A 181 7.24 41.33 -3.38
C VAL A 181 6.06 40.50 -3.87
N SER A 182 5.72 39.41 -3.17
CA SER A 182 4.67 38.48 -3.62
C SER A 182 3.27 38.87 -3.15
N GLY A 183 3.18 39.64 -2.06
CA GLY A 183 1.92 39.88 -1.33
C GLY A 183 1.44 38.69 -0.49
N LEU A 184 2.21 37.60 -0.43
CA LEU A 184 1.89 36.42 0.38
C LEU A 184 2.44 36.60 1.80
N LYS A 185 1.56 36.94 2.73
CA LYS A 185 1.89 37.14 4.13
C LYS A 185 2.00 35.81 4.88
N ILE A 186 2.99 35.67 5.74
CA ILE A 186 3.16 34.53 6.64
C ILE A 186 2.28 34.72 7.88
N ASN A 187 1.60 33.64 8.24
CA ASN A 187 0.84 33.54 9.46
C ASN A 187 1.78 33.15 10.63
N LEU A 188 2.31 34.14 11.32
CA LEU A 188 3.20 33.94 12.48
C LEU A 188 2.52 33.18 13.64
N GLN A 189 1.18 33.27 13.78
CA GLN A 189 0.44 32.57 14.83
C GLN A 189 0.29 31.07 14.58
N LYS A 190 0.35 30.64 13.31
CA LYS A 190 0.31 29.23 12.89
C LYS A 190 1.68 28.67 12.54
N SER A 191 2.67 29.54 12.32
CA SER A 191 4.05 29.16 12.09
C SER A 191 4.71 28.75 13.41
N GLU A 192 5.59 27.75 13.35
CA GLU A 192 6.24 27.13 14.50
C GLU A 192 7.75 27.04 14.31
N ILE A 193 8.52 27.29 15.36
CA ILE A 193 9.96 27.07 15.43
C ILE A 193 10.23 25.91 16.36
N ILE A 194 10.99 24.93 15.88
CA ILE A 194 11.21 23.67 16.58
C ILE A 194 12.72 23.49 16.81
N PRO A 195 13.19 23.51 18.07
CA PRO A 195 14.60 23.33 18.37
C PRO A 195 15.07 21.88 18.20
N ILE A 196 16.27 21.71 17.66
CA ILE A 196 16.93 20.43 17.40
C ILE A 196 18.33 20.46 18.02
N GLY A 197 18.70 19.38 18.72
CA GLY A 197 20.07 19.20 19.22
C GLY A 197 20.39 19.92 20.53
N GLY A 198 19.40 20.38 21.30
CA GLY A 198 19.62 21.01 22.61
C GLY A 198 19.90 22.52 22.55
N VAL A 199 19.17 23.26 21.72
CA VAL A 199 19.22 24.72 21.67
C VAL A 199 18.89 25.29 23.06
N GLU A 200 19.84 25.98 23.69
CA GLU A 200 19.69 26.49 25.06
C GLU A 200 18.77 27.73 25.13
N GLU A 201 18.77 28.57 24.09
CA GLU A 201 18.10 29.89 24.12
C GLU A 201 17.18 30.10 22.91
N VAL A 202 16.12 29.30 22.84
CA VAL A 202 15.12 29.32 21.75
C VAL A 202 14.39 30.66 21.66
N ASP A 203 14.28 31.36 22.79
CA ASP A 203 13.63 32.67 22.88
C ASP A 203 14.26 33.72 21.95
N ARG A 204 15.56 33.60 21.65
CA ARG A 204 16.23 34.47 20.66
C ARG A 204 15.67 34.26 19.26
N ALA A 205 15.47 33.01 18.84
CA ALA A 205 14.90 32.70 17.54
C ALA A 205 13.44 33.15 17.45
N VAL A 206 12.69 33.00 18.55
CA VAL A 206 11.32 33.51 18.68
C VAL A 206 11.29 35.04 18.55
N ALA A 207 12.22 35.76 19.18
CA ALA A 207 12.30 37.22 19.08
C ALA A 207 12.58 37.70 17.65
N VAL A 208 13.37 36.96 16.87
CA VAL A 208 13.67 37.30 15.46
C VAL A 208 12.47 37.00 14.55
N PHE A 209 11.86 35.82 14.67
CA PHE A 209 10.82 35.38 13.74
C PHE A 209 9.41 35.79 14.13
N GLY A 210 9.11 35.86 15.44
CA GLY A 210 7.78 36.11 16.00
C GLY A 210 6.85 34.89 16.01
N CYS A 211 7.39 33.67 15.88
CA CYS A 211 6.63 32.43 15.77
C CYS A 211 6.48 31.71 17.13
N LYS A 212 5.55 30.76 17.21
CA LYS A 212 5.40 29.91 18.40
C LYS A 212 6.51 28.87 18.49
N VAL A 213 6.91 28.50 19.71
CA VAL A 213 7.82 27.37 19.92
C VAL A 213 7.04 26.06 19.85
N GLY A 214 7.44 25.18 18.93
CA GLY A 214 6.95 23.81 18.80
C GLY A 214 7.96 22.80 19.32
N ASN A 215 7.55 21.52 19.37
CA ASN A 215 8.39 20.42 19.84
C ASN A 215 8.29 19.20 18.93
N LEU A 216 9.35 18.39 18.90
CA LEU A 216 9.32 17.07 18.25
C LEU A 216 8.79 15.99 19.20
N PRO A 217 8.03 15.00 18.70
CA PRO A 217 7.56 14.86 17.33
C PRO A 217 6.37 15.79 17.01
N THR A 218 6.35 16.37 15.81
CA THR A 218 5.22 17.18 15.30
C THR A 218 4.64 16.60 14.00
N ASN A 219 3.47 17.05 13.58
CA ASN A 219 2.84 16.64 12.32
C ASN A 219 3.17 17.60 11.17
N TYR A 220 3.66 17.04 10.07
CA TYR A 220 3.89 17.72 8.81
C TYR A 220 3.33 16.86 7.67
N LEU A 221 2.50 17.46 6.80
CA LEU A 221 1.82 16.75 5.71
C LEU A 221 1.06 15.49 6.19
N GLY A 222 0.54 15.52 7.42
CA GLY A 222 -0.18 14.39 8.02
C GLY A 222 0.70 13.21 8.48
N LEU A 223 2.03 13.36 8.51
CA LEU A 223 2.99 12.38 9.02
C LEU A 223 3.85 12.98 10.13
N PRO A 224 4.36 12.16 11.07
CA PRO A 224 5.19 12.65 12.15
C PRO A 224 6.61 12.98 11.67
N LEU A 225 7.15 14.11 12.12
CA LEU A 225 8.56 14.47 12.01
C LEU A 225 9.30 14.15 13.29
N GLY A 226 10.54 13.65 13.17
CA GLY A 226 11.44 13.48 14.30
C GLY A 226 10.97 12.46 15.34
N ALA A 227 10.07 11.57 14.96
CA ALA A 227 9.58 10.49 15.80
C ALA A 227 10.58 9.33 15.83
N SER A 228 10.74 8.71 16.99
CA SER A 228 11.53 7.48 17.10
C SER A 228 10.88 6.35 16.31
N HIS A 229 11.70 5.55 15.61
CA HIS A 229 11.26 4.40 14.81
C HIS A 229 10.36 3.38 15.55
N LYS A 230 10.46 3.29 16.89
CA LYS A 230 9.65 2.39 17.74
C LYS A 230 8.44 3.06 18.38
N SER A 231 8.23 4.36 18.14
CA SER A 231 7.17 5.12 18.80
C SER A 231 5.81 4.54 18.43
N CYS A 232 5.09 4.02 19.43
CA CYS A 232 3.70 3.60 19.25
C CYS A 232 2.75 4.80 19.27
N ARG A 233 3.13 5.89 19.97
CA ARG A 233 2.29 7.08 20.18
C ARG A 233 1.92 7.79 18.88
N VAL A 234 2.84 7.85 17.93
CA VAL A 234 2.59 8.46 16.61
C VAL A 234 1.51 7.73 15.79
N TRP A 235 1.17 6.49 16.16
CA TRP A 235 0.10 5.73 15.51
C TRP A 235 -1.25 5.89 16.20
N ASP A 236 -1.32 6.52 17.38
CA ASP A 236 -2.58 6.62 18.13
C ASP A 236 -3.60 7.46 17.36
N GLY A 237 -3.20 8.54 16.67
CA GLY A 237 -4.09 9.30 15.78
C GLY A 237 -4.63 8.50 14.58
N VAL A 238 -3.91 7.45 14.14
CA VAL A 238 -4.43 6.50 13.14
C VAL A 238 -5.48 5.58 13.77
N GLU A 239 -5.21 5.10 14.98
CA GLU A 239 -6.15 4.28 15.75
C GLU A 239 -7.46 5.04 16.06
N GLU A 240 -7.36 6.32 16.43
CA GLU A 240 -8.52 7.19 16.65
C GLU A 240 -9.34 7.40 15.38
N ARG A 241 -8.69 7.54 14.22
CA ARG A 241 -9.41 7.60 12.92
C ARG A 241 -10.14 6.29 12.63
N PHE A 242 -9.56 5.14 12.97
CA PHE A 242 -10.25 3.86 12.90
C PHE A 242 -11.49 3.85 13.79
N LYS A 243 -11.34 4.20 15.07
CA LYS A 243 -12.44 4.24 16.04
C LYS A 243 -13.55 5.20 15.61
N ARG A 244 -13.22 6.40 15.12
CA ARG A 244 -14.20 7.37 14.58
C ARG A 244 -14.97 6.82 13.38
N LYS A 245 -14.28 6.18 12.41
CA LYS A 245 -14.96 5.53 11.27
C LYS A 245 -15.90 4.41 11.74
N LEU A 246 -15.44 3.59 12.69
CA LEU A 246 -16.23 2.50 13.25
C LEU A 246 -17.44 2.99 14.04
N ALA A 247 -17.32 4.07 14.81
CA ALA A 247 -18.41 4.65 15.59
C ALA A 247 -19.56 5.14 14.69
N MET A 248 -19.25 5.65 13.49
CA MET A 248 -20.26 6.02 12.50
C MET A 248 -20.99 4.81 11.90
N TRP A 249 -20.41 3.61 11.98
CA TRP A 249 -20.99 2.41 11.39
C TRP A 249 -21.73 1.62 12.45
N LYS A 250 -23.06 1.73 12.45
CA LYS A 250 -23.92 0.90 13.28
C LYS A 250 -23.76 -0.57 12.89
N LYS A 251 -22.97 -1.32 13.67
CA LYS A 251 -22.63 -2.73 13.43
C LYS A 251 -23.88 -3.61 13.24
N GLN A 252 -24.98 -3.26 13.91
CA GLN A 252 -26.25 -3.99 13.91
C GLN A 252 -26.92 -4.10 12.53
N TYR A 253 -26.68 -3.14 11.63
CA TYR A 253 -27.29 -3.14 10.29
C TYR A 253 -26.37 -3.69 9.19
N LEU A 254 -25.18 -4.18 9.55
CA LEU A 254 -24.17 -4.62 8.59
C LEU A 254 -23.97 -6.13 8.64
N SER A 255 -24.17 -6.80 7.50
CA SER A 255 -23.77 -8.19 7.33
C SER A 255 -22.25 -8.37 7.44
N LYS A 256 -21.76 -9.57 7.78
CA LYS A 256 -20.32 -9.89 7.78
C LYS A 256 -19.65 -9.51 6.45
N GLY A 257 -20.35 -9.72 5.33
CA GLY A 257 -19.90 -9.30 4.00
C GLY A 257 -19.78 -7.78 3.84
N GLY A 258 -20.78 -7.02 4.31
CA GLY A 258 -20.72 -5.55 4.33
C GLY A 258 -19.57 -5.00 5.19
N ARG A 259 -19.37 -5.58 6.38
CA ARG A 259 -18.25 -5.21 7.26
C ARG A 259 -16.89 -5.52 6.63
N LEU A 260 -16.75 -6.68 6.00
CA LEU A 260 -15.56 -7.03 5.23
C LEU A 260 -15.25 -6.00 4.15
N THR A 261 -16.27 -5.56 3.40
CA THR A 261 -16.13 -4.51 2.37
C THR A 261 -15.62 -3.20 2.97
N LEU A 262 -16.20 -2.74 4.09
CA LEU A 262 -15.77 -1.51 4.75
C LEU A 262 -14.34 -1.57 5.30
N ILE A 263 -13.92 -2.73 5.83
CA ILE A 263 -12.52 -2.93 6.26
C ILE A 263 -11.58 -2.77 5.06
N LYS A 264 -11.92 -3.35 3.91
CA LYS A 264 -11.08 -3.29 2.70
C LYS A 264 -11.04 -1.90 2.08
N SER A 265 -12.19 -1.28 1.89
CA SER A 265 -12.30 0.00 1.15
C SER A 265 -11.94 1.21 1.99
N THR A 266 -12.14 1.15 3.31
CA THR A 266 -11.96 2.32 4.18
C THR A 266 -10.78 2.13 5.13
N LEU A 267 -10.88 1.17 6.05
CA LEU A 267 -9.89 1.04 7.13
C LEU A 267 -8.49 0.72 6.60
N SER A 268 -8.40 -0.22 5.64
CA SER A 268 -7.11 -0.60 5.06
C SER A 268 -6.43 0.56 4.33
N ASN A 269 -7.21 1.50 3.77
CA ASN A 269 -6.69 2.65 3.03
C ASN A 269 -6.15 3.75 3.96
N LEU A 270 -6.75 3.93 5.14
CA LEU A 270 -6.27 4.88 6.16
C LEU A 270 -4.84 4.59 6.63
N LEU A 271 -4.39 3.33 6.55
CA LEU A 271 -3.06 2.92 6.96
C LEU A 271 -2.00 3.11 5.87
N ILE A 272 -2.40 3.15 4.60
CA ILE A 272 -1.46 3.13 3.47
C ILE A 272 -0.49 4.31 3.57
N TYR A 273 -0.99 5.50 3.88
CA TYR A 273 -0.17 6.70 3.94
C TYR A 273 0.95 6.60 4.98
N PHE A 274 0.63 6.19 6.20
CA PHE A 274 1.64 5.96 7.26
C PHE A 274 2.56 4.78 6.93
N MET A 275 2.01 3.63 6.53
CA MET A 275 2.79 2.42 6.25
C MET A 275 3.63 2.51 4.97
N SER A 276 3.43 3.54 4.14
CA SER A 276 4.26 3.76 2.95
C SER A 276 5.63 4.34 3.30
N LEU A 277 5.83 4.82 4.52
CA LEU A 277 7.08 5.41 4.96
C LEU A 277 7.58 4.87 6.31
N PHE A 278 6.67 4.52 7.23
CA PHE A 278 7.02 4.04 8.57
C PHE A 278 6.87 2.52 8.68
N VAL A 279 7.80 1.87 9.37
CA VAL A 279 7.62 0.48 9.83
C VAL A 279 6.60 0.46 10.95
N ILE A 280 5.57 -0.39 10.83
CA ILE A 280 4.55 -0.53 11.86
C ILE A 280 5.11 -1.32 13.06
N PRO A 281 5.12 -0.75 14.28
CA PRO A 281 5.53 -1.50 15.47
C PRO A 281 4.59 -2.68 15.73
N ARG A 282 5.12 -3.82 16.18
CA ARG A 282 4.33 -5.04 16.45
C ARG A 282 3.13 -4.76 17.36
N LYS A 283 3.30 -3.95 18.41
CA LYS A 283 2.22 -3.58 19.34
C LYS A 283 1.09 -2.83 18.63
N VAL A 284 1.42 -1.84 17.79
CA VAL A 284 0.45 -1.08 16.98
C VAL A 284 -0.28 -2.00 16.01
N ARG A 285 0.46 -2.85 15.28
CA ARG A 285 -0.11 -3.83 14.36
C ARG A 285 -1.17 -4.69 15.03
N LEU A 286 -0.83 -5.27 16.18
CA LEU A 286 -1.74 -6.13 16.93
C LEU A 286 -2.98 -5.38 17.41
N ARG A 287 -2.85 -4.11 17.84
CA ARG A 287 -4.01 -3.25 18.20
C ARG A 287 -4.93 -3.02 16.99
N LEU A 288 -4.37 -2.65 15.84
CA LEU A 288 -5.16 -2.36 14.63
C LEU A 288 -5.83 -3.61 14.04
N GLU A 289 -5.11 -4.74 13.98
CA GLU A 289 -5.67 -6.02 13.55
C GLU A 289 -6.76 -6.52 14.52
N LYS A 290 -6.60 -6.26 15.83
CA LYS A 290 -7.64 -6.55 16.83
C LYS A 290 -8.91 -5.75 16.54
N ILE A 291 -8.80 -4.44 16.29
CA ILE A 291 -9.93 -3.58 15.92
C ILE A 291 -10.64 -4.10 14.66
N GLN A 292 -9.88 -4.46 13.61
CA GLN A 292 -10.46 -5.00 12.38
C GLN A 292 -11.16 -6.35 12.61
N ARG A 293 -10.57 -7.21 13.44
CA ARG A 293 -11.11 -8.52 13.79
C ARG A 293 -12.39 -8.40 14.60
N GLU A 294 -12.40 -7.55 15.62
CA GLU A 294 -13.58 -7.27 16.45
C GLU A 294 -14.70 -6.63 15.64
N PHE A 295 -14.39 -5.79 14.65
CA PHE A 295 -15.42 -5.27 13.75
C PHE A 295 -15.97 -6.33 12.81
N LEU A 296 -15.11 -7.17 12.21
CA LEU A 296 -15.54 -8.24 11.32
C LEU A 296 -16.46 -9.25 12.03
N TRP A 297 -16.07 -9.66 13.23
CA TRP A 297 -16.73 -10.73 13.98
C TRP A 297 -17.75 -10.26 15.02
N GLY A 298 -17.66 -9.02 15.51
CA GLY A 298 -18.49 -8.54 16.61
C GLY A 298 -19.99 -8.49 16.32
N ASP A 299 -20.81 -8.20 17.32
CA ASP A 299 -22.26 -7.93 17.14
C ASP A 299 -22.66 -6.73 18.02
N MET A 300 -23.94 -6.62 18.42
CA MET A 300 -24.44 -5.69 19.46
C MET A 300 -23.48 -5.57 20.67
N GLU A 301 -23.50 -4.40 21.31
CA GLU A 301 -22.41 -3.81 22.11
C GLU A 301 -21.88 -4.56 23.34
N GLU A 302 -22.40 -5.74 23.72
CA GLU A 302 -22.02 -6.35 25.01
C GLU A 302 -21.64 -7.85 24.97
N ARG A 303 -21.68 -8.53 23.81
CA ARG A 303 -21.29 -9.95 23.72
C ARG A 303 -20.03 -10.15 22.88
N ARG A 304 -18.96 -10.67 23.48
CA ARG A 304 -17.74 -11.11 22.76
C ARG A 304 -18.11 -12.28 21.85
N LYS A 305 -18.27 -12.02 20.56
CA LYS A 305 -18.50 -13.09 19.58
C LYS A 305 -17.22 -13.88 19.35
N ILE A 306 -17.41 -15.17 19.16
CA ILE A 306 -16.33 -16.12 18.90
C ILE A 306 -15.68 -15.80 17.55
N HIS A 307 -14.36 -15.60 17.53
CA HIS A 307 -13.59 -15.55 16.29
C HIS A 307 -13.47 -16.96 15.70
N LEU A 308 -14.25 -17.21 14.65
CA LEU A 308 -14.43 -18.56 14.09
C LEU A 308 -13.21 -19.03 13.29
N VAL A 309 -12.62 -18.13 12.50
CA VAL A 309 -11.46 -18.42 11.64
C VAL A 309 -10.24 -17.61 12.09
N ARG A 310 -9.05 -18.24 12.06
CA ARG A 310 -7.77 -17.58 12.39
C ARG A 310 -7.51 -16.39 11.46
N TRP A 311 -6.94 -15.31 12.00
CA TRP A 311 -6.74 -14.06 11.26
C TRP A 311 -5.80 -14.24 10.07
N GLU A 312 -4.79 -15.09 10.23
CA GLU A 312 -3.83 -15.43 9.18
C GLU A 312 -4.52 -16.05 7.97
N VAL A 313 -5.53 -16.93 8.20
CA VAL A 313 -6.35 -17.51 7.12
C VAL A 313 -7.23 -16.44 6.49
N ILE A 314 -7.87 -15.57 7.28
CA ILE A 314 -8.69 -14.46 6.78
C ILE A 314 -7.89 -13.54 5.83
N CYS A 315 -6.61 -13.32 6.12
CA CYS A 315 -5.72 -12.48 5.30
C CYS A 315 -5.22 -13.17 4.01
N LYS A 316 -5.43 -14.47 3.85
CA LYS A 316 -5.12 -15.16 2.59
C LYS A 316 -6.09 -14.72 1.48
N ASP A 317 -5.69 -14.93 0.23
CA ASP A 317 -6.56 -14.70 -0.91
C ASP A 317 -7.73 -15.69 -0.92
N LYS A 318 -8.82 -15.32 -1.59
CA LYS A 318 -10.03 -16.16 -1.69
C LYS A 318 -9.76 -17.54 -2.31
N ARG A 319 -8.81 -17.60 -3.26
CA ARG A 319 -8.26 -18.83 -3.86
C ARG A 319 -7.72 -19.82 -2.85
N HIS A 320 -7.19 -19.31 -1.74
CA HIS A 320 -6.59 -20.10 -0.66
C HIS A 320 -7.52 -20.15 0.57
N GLY A 321 -8.80 -19.85 0.36
CA GLY A 321 -9.86 -19.87 1.37
C GLY A 321 -9.79 -18.76 2.40
N GLY A 322 -9.06 -17.67 2.13
CA GLY A 322 -9.16 -16.45 2.95
C GLY A 322 -10.25 -15.51 2.48
N LEU A 323 -10.32 -14.33 3.12
CA LEU A 323 -11.23 -13.26 2.73
C LEU A 323 -10.52 -12.14 1.96
N GLY A 324 -9.20 -12.24 1.76
CA GLY A 324 -8.39 -11.24 1.08
C GLY A 324 -8.22 -9.94 1.86
N LEU A 325 -8.24 -10.01 3.21
CA LEU A 325 -7.78 -8.89 4.04
C LEU A 325 -6.26 -8.81 4.00
N ARG A 326 -5.71 -7.61 4.21
CA ARG A 326 -4.26 -7.42 4.20
C ARG A 326 -3.69 -7.77 5.56
N TYR A 327 -2.74 -8.70 5.59
CA TYR A 327 -1.89 -8.90 6.76
C TYR A 327 -0.93 -7.71 6.88
N LEU A 328 -1.06 -6.91 7.94
CA LEU A 328 -0.47 -5.58 7.98
C LEU A 328 1.06 -5.61 7.98
N LYS A 329 1.68 -6.65 8.56
CA LYS A 329 3.14 -6.83 8.58
C LYS A 329 3.69 -6.90 7.15
N ASP A 330 3.24 -7.87 6.38
CA ASP A 330 3.77 -8.12 5.04
C ASP A 330 3.31 -7.03 4.07
N PHE A 331 2.14 -6.43 4.30
CA PHE A 331 1.69 -5.31 3.49
C PHE A 331 2.51 -4.04 3.72
N ASN A 332 2.90 -3.72 4.97
CA ASN A 332 3.84 -2.64 5.26
C ASN A 332 5.21 -2.93 4.63
N HIS A 333 5.73 -4.15 4.75
CA HIS A 333 6.97 -4.55 4.10
C HIS A 333 6.91 -4.35 2.56
N ALA A 334 5.81 -4.75 1.94
CA ALA A 334 5.60 -4.58 0.50
C ALA A 334 5.50 -3.10 0.08
N LEU A 335 4.87 -2.25 0.89
CA LEU A 335 4.78 -0.81 0.66
C LEU A 335 6.16 -0.15 0.72
N LEU A 336 6.98 -0.49 1.72
CA LEU A 336 8.34 0.04 1.86
C LEU A 336 9.25 -0.45 0.71
N GLY A 337 8.97 -1.61 0.13
CA GLY A 337 9.63 -2.09 -1.10
C GLY A 337 9.53 -1.12 -2.29
N LYS A 338 8.53 -0.22 -2.31
CA LYS A 338 8.45 0.85 -3.32
C LYS A 338 9.70 1.73 -3.31
N TRP A 339 10.23 2.06 -2.14
CA TRP A 339 11.45 2.87 -2.02
C TRP A 339 12.69 2.14 -2.53
N LEU A 340 12.77 0.84 -2.25
CA LEU A 340 13.86 -0.03 -2.72
C LEU A 340 13.85 -0.15 -4.25
N TRP A 341 12.66 -0.20 -4.85
CA TRP A 341 12.50 -0.16 -6.31
C TRP A 341 12.86 1.20 -6.91
N ARG A 342 12.43 2.30 -6.28
CA ARG A 342 12.66 3.66 -6.77
C ARG A 342 14.13 4.09 -6.66
N PHE A 343 14.84 3.66 -5.62
CA PHE A 343 16.21 4.07 -5.35
C PHE A 343 17.20 3.90 -6.53
N PRO A 344 17.26 2.74 -7.21
CA PRO A 344 18.15 2.58 -8.36
C PRO A 344 17.68 3.30 -9.64
N LEU A 345 16.40 3.69 -9.71
CA LEU A 345 15.77 4.27 -10.89
C LEU A 345 15.77 5.81 -10.86
N GLU A 346 15.41 6.41 -9.72
CA GLU A 346 15.24 7.86 -9.56
C GLU A 346 16.56 8.53 -9.16
N ARG A 347 17.60 8.36 -9.99
CA ARG A 347 18.99 8.76 -9.69
C ARG A 347 19.16 10.24 -9.37
N GLU A 348 18.43 11.09 -10.09
CA GLU A 348 18.50 12.55 -10.00
C GLU A 348 17.56 13.15 -8.94
N SER A 349 16.74 12.32 -8.30
CA SER A 349 15.79 12.81 -7.31
C SER A 349 16.50 13.37 -6.07
N PHE A 350 15.95 14.47 -5.53
CA PHE A 350 16.53 15.11 -4.35
C PHE A 350 16.58 14.18 -3.14
N TRP A 351 15.50 13.42 -2.91
CA TRP A 351 15.45 12.46 -1.82
C TRP A 351 16.56 11.42 -1.92
N ARG A 352 16.82 10.89 -3.11
CA ARG A 352 17.91 9.92 -3.30
C ARG A 352 19.26 10.55 -3.03
N ARG A 353 19.51 11.78 -3.51
CA ARG A 353 20.77 12.49 -3.23
C ARG A 353 21.00 12.69 -1.74
N VAL A 354 19.97 13.06 -0.98
CA VAL A 354 20.04 13.17 0.50
C VAL A 354 20.37 11.81 1.13
N ILE A 355 19.69 10.74 0.70
CA ILE A 355 19.95 9.38 1.19
C ILE A 355 21.38 8.92 0.87
N VAL A 356 21.88 9.17 -0.34
CA VAL A 356 23.25 8.82 -0.76
C VAL A 356 24.27 9.66 -0.01
N GLY A 357 24.04 10.97 0.18
CA GLY A 357 24.92 11.83 0.99
C GLY A 357 25.04 11.34 2.43
N LYS A 358 23.94 10.84 3.00
CA LYS A 358 23.92 10.34 4.38
C LYS A 358 24.51 8.94 4.54
N PHE A 359 24.14 8.00 3.68
CA PHE A 359 24.47 6.58 3.88
C PHE A 359 25.53 6.04 2.90
N GLY A 360 25.82 6.78 1.83
CA GLY A 360 26.56 6.30 0.67
C GLY A 360 25.79 5.24 -0.11
N ASP A 361 26.18 5.03 -1.37
CA ASP A 361 25.75 3.89 -2.16
C ASP A 361 26.86 2.84 -2.33
N VAL A 362 26.41 1.66 -2.71
CA VAL A 362 27.26 0.55 -3.14
C VAL A 362 27.61 0.79 -4.62
N GLN A 363 28.79 0.32 -5.05
CA GLN A 363 29.20 0.33 -6.46
C GLN A 363 28.05 -0.19 -7.36
N GLY A 364 27.72 0.59 -8.39
CA GLY A 364 26.56 0.36 -9.27
C GLY A 364 25.30 1.15 -8.91
N GLY A 365 25.22 1.70 -7.71
CA GLY A 365 24.13 2.57 -7.26
C GLY A 365 22.78 1.85 -7.07
N TRP A 366 22.80 0.52 -6.93
CA TRP A 366 21.59 -0.30 -6.78
C TRP A 366 20.90 -0.13 -5.42
N THR A 367 21.71 0.08 -4.37
CA THR A 367 21.25 0.24 -3.00
C THR A 367 22.27 1.06 -2.20
N THR A 368 21.84 1.51 -1.03
CA THR A 368 22.73 2.15 -0.06
C THR A 368 23.60 1.12 0.66
N ARG A 369 24.71 1.59 1.25
CA ARG A 369 25.52 0.76 2.16
C ARG A 369 24.69 0.33 3.37
N GLU A 370 25.11 -0.76 4.02
CA GLU A 370 24.46 -1.18 5.26
C GLU A 370 24.62 -0.14 6.36
N VAL A 371 23.51 0.23 6.98
CA VAL A 371 23.48 1.24 8.03
C VAL A 371 23.75 0.58 9.39
N ARG A 372 24.99 0.70 9.88
CA ARG A 372 25.44 0.10 11.16
C ARG A 372 25.24 1.00 12.39
N GLU A 373 24.73 2.21 12.22
CA GLU A 373 24.57 3.19 13.29
C GLU A 373 23.42 2.84 14.25
N SER A 374 23.34 3.45 15.43
CA SER A 374 22.21 3.27 16.35
C SER A 374 20.89 3.72 15.70
N TYR A 375 19.75 3.16 16.11
CA TYR A 375 18.46 3.66 15.61
C TYR A 375 18.13 5.02 16.22
N GLY A 376 17.56 5.90 15.41
CA GLY A 376 17.17 7.26 15.81
C GLY A 376 15.81 7.61 15.23
N THR A 377 15.72 8.78 14.61
CA THR A 377 14.53 9.31 13.94
C THR A 377 14.56 9.13 12.42
N GLY A 378 15.68 8.66 11.87
CA GLY A 378 15.82 8.32 10.45
C GLY A 378 14.99 7.10 10.07
N LEU A 379 14.41 7.13 8.88
CA LEU A 379 13.43 6.17 8.35
C LEU A 379 14.06 5.22 7.33
N TRP A 380 15.05 5.69 6.57
CA TRP A 380 15.70 4.95 5.50
C TRP A 380 16.37 3.67 6.00
N LYS A 381 16.96 3.72 7.20
CA LYS A 381 17.56 2.54 7.83
C LYS A 381 16.57 1.37 7.92
N ASP A 382 15.32 1.64 8.28
CA ASP A 382 14.30 0.62 8.41
C ASP A 382 13.80 0.12 7.03
N ILE A 383 13.71 1.00 6.04
CA ILE A 383 13.43 0.64 4.65
C ILE A 383 14.53 -0.26 4.09
N ARG A 384 15.80 0.11 4.29
CA ARG A 384 16.99 -0.59 3.79
C ARG A 384 17.13 -2.02 4.31
N LYS A 385 16.56 -2.34 5.48
CA LYS A 385 16.54 -3.72 6.00
C LYS A 385 15.82 -4.71 5.08
N GLY A 386 14.81 -4.24 4.34
CA GLY A 386 14.04 -5.08 3.43
C GLY A 386 14.78 -5.41 2.13
N TRP A 387 15.98 -4.87 1.91
CA TRP A 387 16.71 -5.03 0.65
C TRP A 387 17.04 -6.48 0.31
N GLU A 388 17.52 -7.28 1.26
CA GLU A 388 17.95 -8.66 0.95
C GLU A 388 16.76 -9.51 0.45
N GLU A 389 15.62 -9.45 1.13
CA GLU A 389 14.40 -10.15 0.72
C GLU A 389 13.83 -9.59 -0.60
N PHE A 390 13.86 -8.27 -0.76
CA PHE A 390 13.42 -7.61 -1.99
C PHE A 390 14.27 -8.00 -3.20
N PHE A 391 15.60 -8.02 -3.02
CA PHE A 391 16.57 -8.23 -4.09
C PHE A 391 16.44 -9.63 -4.70
N LEU A 392 16.12 -10.66 -3.90
CA LEU A 392 15.85 -12.03 -4.38
C LEU A 392 14.74 -12.10 -5.45
N ARG A 393 13.83 -11.12 -5.46
CA ARG A 393 12.70 -11.02 -6.40
C ARG A 393 12.99 -10.15 -7.61
N THR A 394 14.24 -9.71 -7.74
CA THR A 394 14.72 -8.85 -8.80
C THR A 394 15.85 -9.54 -9.56
N ARG A 395 16.03 -9.16 -10.83
CA ARG A 395 17.24 -9.42 -11.60
C ARG A 395 17.67 -8.12 -12.27
N ILE A 396 18.94 -8.01 -12.63
CA ILE A 396 19.44 -6.88 -13.40
C ILE A 396 19.46 -7.29 -14.87
N HIS A 397 18.88 -6.44 -15.72
CA HIS A 397 19.06 -6.54 -17.16
C HIS A 397 20.28 -5.70 -17.55
N ILE A 398 21.19 -6.32 -18.31
CA ILE A 398 22.42 -5.68 -18.75
C ILE A 398 22.14 -4.80 -19.96
N GLY A 399 22.37 -3.50 -19.80
CA GLY A 399 22.54 -2.55 -20.90
C GLY A 399 24.03 -2.44 -21.18
N ASN A 400 24.62 -1.28 -20.86
CA ASN A 400 26.04 -0.99 -21.05
C ASN A 400 26.98 -1.67 -20.05
N GLY A 401 26.46 -2.36 -19.02
CA GLY A 401 27.24 -3.10 -18.04
C GLY A 401 27.98 -2.24 -17.01
N ARG A 402 27.82 -0.91 -17.04
CA ARG A 402 28.62 0.01 -16.21
C ARG A 402 28.21 0.03 -14.74
N ARG A 403 27.00 -0.45 -14.44
CA ARG A 403 26.44 -0.44 -13.07
C ARG A 403 26.43 -1.81 -12.43
N THR A 404 26.67 -2.86 -13.20
CA THR A 404 26.50 -4.23 -12.73
C THR A 404 27.83 -4.85 -12.36
N ARG A 405 27.98 -5.30 -11.11
CA ARG A 405 29.17 -6.02 -10.66
C ARG A 405 29.10 -7.47 -11.13
N PHE A 406 30.07 -7.89 -11.91
CA PHE A 406 30.07 -9.18 -12.61
C PHE A 406 29.86 -10.37 -11.65
N TRP A 407 30.58 -10.40 -10.52
CA TRP A 407 30.51 -11.54 -9.58
C TRP A 407 29.44 -11.41 -8.50
N TRP A 408 29.05 -10.18 -8.14
CA TRP A 408 28.29 -9.88 -6.92
C TRP A 408 26.80 -9.61 -7.15
N ASP A 409 26.41 -9.29 -8.38
CA ASP A 409 25.04 -8.92 -8.72
C ASP A 409 24.32 -10.06 -9.47
N MET A 410 22.99 -10.10 -9.42
CA MET A 410 22.17 -11.12 -10.09
C MET A 410 21.73 -10.63 -11.47
N TRP A 411 22.61 -10.80 -12.46
CA TRP A 411 22.37 -10.37 -13.84
C TRP A 411 22.27 -11.52 -14.85
N VAL A 412 22.71 -12.72 -14.47
CA VAL A 412 22.61 -13.95 -15.25
C VAL A 412 22.03 -15.07 -14.39
N GLY A 413 20.94 -15.68 -14.85
CA GLY A 413 20.20 -16.68 -14.08
C GLY A 413 19.53 -16.12 -12.81
N ASP A 414 19.42 -16.97 -11.78
CA ASP A 414 18.72 -16.68 -10.51
C ASP A 414 19.64 -16.60 -9.29
N SER A 415 20.95 -16.55 -9.48
CA SER A 415 21.93 -16.48 -8.38
C SER A 415 23.15 -15.68 -8.79
N LYS A 416 23.95 -15.26 -7.81
CA LYS A 416 25.20 -14.52 -8.07
C LYS A 416 26.24 -15.51 -8.61
N LEU A 417 27.04 -15.08 -9.59
CA LEU A 417 28.08 -15.93 -10.18
C LEU A 417 29.10 -16.42 -9.13
N LYS A 418 29.42 -15.60 -8.13
CA LYS A 418 30.35 -16.02 -7.04
C LYS A 418 29.82 -17.17 -6.20
N ASP A 419 28.49 -17.28 -6.06
CA ASP A 419 27.85 -18.30 -5.24
C ASP A 419 27.66 -19.60 -6.07
N LEU A 420 27.44 -19.47 -7.38
CA LEU A 420 27.37 -20.61 -8.31
C LEU A 420 28.74 -21.21 -8.66
N PHE A 421 29.78 -20.37 -8.78
CA PHE A 421 31.12 -20.77 -9.20
C PHE A 421 32.19 -20.26 -8.21
N PRO A 422 32.19 -20.73 -6.95
CA PRO A 422 33.06 -20.22 -5.90
C PRO A 422 34.55 -20.48 -6.18
N LEU A 423 34.88 -21.58 -6.87
CA LEU A 423 36.26 -21.89 -7.27
C LEU A 423 36.80 -20.89 -8.29
N LEU A 424 36.02 -20.62 -9.35
CA LEU A 424 36.38 -19.64 -10.39
C LEU A 424 36.48 -18.23 -9.83
N PHE A 425 35.55 -17.85 -8.94
CA PHE A 425 35.59 -16.57 -8.24
C PHE A 425 36.89 -16.39 -7.44
N ARG A 426 37.38 -17.45 -6.77
CA ARG A 426 38.61 -17.40 -5.97
C ARG A 426 39.87 -17.17 -6.82
N ILE A 427 39.89 -17.70 -8.04
CA ILE A 427 41.02 -17.56 -8.97
C ILE A 427 40.84 -16.42 -9.97
N ALA A 428 39.74 -15.67 -9.93
CA ALA A 428 39.52 -14.51 -10.79
C ALA A 428 40.56 -13.41 -10.52
N THR A 429 41.05 -12.78 -11.58
CA THR A 429 42.04 -11.69 -11.45
C THR A 429 41.41 -10.47 -10.78
N ASN A 430 40.19 -10.09 -11.21
CA ASN A 430 39.42 -9.00 -10.62
C ASN A 430 38.05 -9.48 -10.14
N ASN A 431 37.90 -9.64 -8.83
CA ASN A 431 36.65 -10.06 -8.19
C ASN A 431 35.66 -8.90 -7.93
N SER A 432 36.06 -7.67 -8.26
CA SER A 432 35.27 -6.45 -8.14
C SER A 432 34.91 -5.81 -9.49
N ALA A 433 35.23 -6.48 -10.61
CA ALA A 433 34.98 -6.02 -11.96
C ALA A 433 33.50 -5.74 -12.20
N ILE A 434 33.21 -4.71 -13.00
CA ILE A 434 31.89 -4.49 -13.57
C ILE A 434 31.75 -5.23 -14.90
N VAL A 435 30.51 -5.47 -15.32
CA VAL A 435 30.22 -6.20 -16.57
C VAL A 435 30.85 -5.52 -17.78
N ALA A 436 30.85 -4.18 -17.80
CA ALA A 436 31.47 -3.41 -18.88
C ALA A 436 32.99 -3.65 -19.02
N ASP A 437 33.71 -3.90 -17.92
CA ASP A 437 35.17 -4.11 -17.94
C ASP A 437 35.55 -5.43 -18.59
N LEU A 438 34.63 -6.41 -18.58
CA LEU A 438 34.88 -7.78 -19.02
C LEU A 438 34.22 -8.09 -20.37
N TRP A 439 33.73 -7.06 -21.07
CA TRP A 439 33.11 -7.20 -22.39
C TRP A 439 33.95 -6.49 -23.46
N GLY A 440 34.73 -7.27 -24.21
CA GLY A 440 35.49 -6.79 -25.35
C GLY A 440 34.57 -6.50 -26.53
N ARG A 441 34.56 -5.24 -26.99
CA ARG A 441 33.86 -4.85 -28.23
C ARG A 441 34.79 -5.10 -29.42
N GLN A 442 34.38 -5.91 -30.38
CA GLN A 442 35.08 -6.08 -31.66
C GLN A 442 34.55 -5.09 -32.69
N GLU A 443 35.42 -4.61 -33.58
CA GLU A 443 35.10 -3.63 -34.63
C GLU A 443 34.03 -4.11 -35.62
N SER A 444 33.82 -5.42 -35.74
CA SER A 444 32.83 -6.06 -36.62
C SER A 444 31.41 -6.14 -36.04
N GLY A 445 31.13 -5.48 -34.92
CA GLY A 445 29.81 -5.51 -34.25
C GLY A 445 29.57 -6.75 -33.39
N GLY A 446 30.57 -7.62 -33.24
CA GLY A 446 30.61 -8.70 -32.24
C GLY A 446 31.15 -8.21 -30.90
N GLY A 447 30.74 -8.86 -29.81
CA GLY A 447 31.35 -8.64 -28.50
C GLY A 447 31.59 -9.97 -27.79
N GLY A 448 32.70 -10.08 -27.06
CA GLY A 448 33.15 -11.28 -26.38
C GLY A 448 33.41 -11.04 -24.91
N TRP A 449 33.26 -12.09 -24.09
CA TRP A 449 33.62 -12.04 -22.67
C TRP A 449 35.13 -12.23 -22.49
N GLU A 450 35.78 -11.27 -21.83
CA GLU A 450 37.21 -11.27 -21.51
C GLU A 450 37.41 -11.43 -20.00
N VAL A 451 37.21 -12.65 -19.49
CA VAL A 451 37.36 -12.95 -18.06
C VAL A 451 38.75 -13.53 -17.80
N HIS A 452 39.57 -12.81 -17.04
CA HIS A 452 40.93 -13.23 -16.69
C HIS A 452 41.00 -13.93 -15.33
N PHE A 453 41.83 -14.98 -15.28
CA PHE A 453 42.10 -15.78 -14.07
C PHE A 453 43.60 -15.80 -13.76
N ARG A 454 43.94 -15.93 -12.47
CA ARG A 454 45.31 -15.84 -11.93
C ARG A 454 46.20 -17.05 -12.28
N ARG A 455 45.60 -18.16 -12.71
CA ARG A 455 46.28 -19.39 -13.09
C ARG A 455 45.51 -20.13 -14.19
N PRO A 456 46.17 -21.04 -14.93
CA PRO A 456 45.49 -22.00 -15.80
C PRO A 456 44.51 -22.89 -15.02
N PHE A 457 43.50 -23.41 -15.73
CA PHE A 457 42.54 -24.36 -15.18
C PHE A 457 43.15 -25.76 -15.10
N GLN A 458 42.76 -26.52 -14.08
CA GLN A 458 43.06 -27.94 -13.97
C GLN A 458 41.99 -28.77 -14.68
N ASP A 459 42.31 -30.00 -15.10
CA ASP A 459 41.41 -30.83 -15.90
C ASP A 459 40.04 -31.05 -15.25
N TRP A 460 40.01 -31.25 -13.92
CA TRP A 460 38.77 -31.42 -13.16
C TRP A 460 37.95 -30.12 -12.99
N GLU A 461 38.51 -28.95 -13.33
CA GLU A 461 37.80 -27.66 -13.29
C GLU A 461 37.13 -27.33 -14.63
N LEU A 462 37.54 -27.98 -15.74
CA LEU A 462 37.10 -27.66 -17.10
C LEU A 462 35.59 -27.78 -17.30
N GLU A 463 34.93 -28.75 -16.66
CA GLU A 463 33.47 -28.89 -16.72
C GLU A 463 32.77 -27.68 -16.10
N GLN A 464 33.26 -27.19 -14.95
CA GLN A 464 32.72 -25.99 -14.31
C GLN A 464 32.97 -24.74 -15.15
N VAL A 465 34.14 -24.64 -15.80
CA VAL A 465 34.46 -23.53 -16.71
C VAL A 465 33.51 -23.53 -17.91
N ASN A 466 33.26 -24.68 -18.54
CA ASN A 466 32.33 -24.78 -19.66
C ASN A 466 30.91 -24.36 -19.26
N ARG A 467 30.45 -24.81 -18.08
CA ARG A 467 29.17 -24.38 -17.53
C ARG A 467 29.14 -22.87 -17.25
N PHE A 468 30.20 -22.30 -16.70
CA PHE A 468 30.33 -20.87 -16.45
C PHE A 468 30.28 -20.04 -17.74
N LEU A 469 31.04 -20.43 -18.76
CA LEU A 469 31.05 -19.77 -20.07
C LEU A 469 29.67 -19.83 -20.73
N GLY A 470 29.00 -20.98 -20.68
CA GLY A 470 27.64 -21.14 -21.20
C GLY A 470 26.61 -20.24 -20.49
N TYR A 471 26.78 -19.99 -19.19
CA TYR A 471 25.93 -19.04 -18.46
C TYR A 471 26.13 -17.60 -18.98
N ILE A 472 27.38 -17.12 -19.02
CA ILE A 472 27.65 -15.72 -19.38
C ILE A 472 27.39 -15.47 -20.87
N SER A 473 27.66 -16.43 -21.76
CA SER A 473 27.44 -16.29 -23.21
C SER A 473 25.96 -16.10 -23.58
N ALA A 474 25.03 -16.50 -22.70
CA ALA A 474 23.60 -16.30 -22.89
C ALA A 474 23.19 -14.81 -22.80
N VAL A 475 24.05 -13.95 -22.26
CA VAL A 475 23.79 -12.52 -22.10
C VAL A 475 24.76 -11.73 -22.96
N ARG A 476 24.23 -10.75 -23.69
CA ARG A 476 25.03 -9.79 -24.47
C ARG A 476 24.88 -8.40 -23.88
N VAL A 477 26.00 -7.67 -23.79
CA VAL A 477 26.01 -6.25 -23.40
C VAL A 477 25.46 -5.41 -24.56
N GLN A 478 24.53 -4.51 -24.27
CA GLN A 478 23.82 -3.68 -25.25
C GLN A 478 24.10 -2.18 -25.02
N GLU A 479 23.55 -1.33 -25.87
CA GLU A 479 23.50 0.11 -25.60
C GLU A 479 22.37 0.44 -24.61
N GLY A 480 22.55 1.50 -23.80
CA GLY A 480 21.61 1.92 -22.75
C GLY A 480 22.09 1.64 -21.33
N GLU A 481 21.38 2.15 -20.32
CA GLU A 481 21.74 1.89 -18.91
C GLU A 481 21.24 0.51 -18.45
N ASP A 482 21.99 -0.12 -17.54
CA ASP A 482 21.52 -1.27 -16.78
C ASP A 482 20.27 -0.90 -15.95
N PHE A 483 19.30 -1.81 -15.86
CA PHE A 483 18.09 -1.58 -15.07
C PHE A 483 17.59 -2.82 -14.33
N LEU A 484 16.86 -2.58 -13.24
CA LEU A 484 16.26 -3.63 -12.43
C LEU A 484 14.99 -4.17 -13.11
N VAL A 485 14.82 -5.48 -13.10
CA VAL A 485 13.63 -6.18 -13.60
C VAL A 485 12.98 -6.93 -12.45
N TRP A 486 11.68 -6.70 -12.28
CA TRP A 486 10.85 -7.38 -11.30
C TRP A 486 10.45 -8.77 -11.80
N LYS A 487 10.94 -9.84 -11.15
CA LYS A 487 10.77 -11.23 -11.65
C LYS A 487 9.33 -11.75 -11.60
N ILE A 488 8.51 -11.21 -10.70
CA ILE A 488 7.18 -11.76 -10.41
C ILE A 488 6.13 -11.38 -11.46
N GLU A 489 6.28 -10.21 -12.11
CA GLU A 489 5.35 -9.74 -13.13
C GLU A 489 5.96 -9.92 -14.52
N ARG A 490 5.17 -10.42 -15.48
CA ARG A 490 5.65 -10.67 -16.86
C ARG A 490 6.26 -9.42 -17.54
N LYS A 491 5.74 -8.23 -17.22
CA LYS A 491 6.22 -6.96 -17.77
C LYS A 491 7.52 -6.46 -17.12
N GLY A 492 8.04 -7.15 -16.10
CA GLY A 492 9.23 -6.71 -15.37
C GLY A 492 9.03 -5.48 -14.48
N THR A 493 7.79 -4.98 -14.33
CA THR A 493 7.49 -3.78 -13.57
C THR A 493 7.05 -4.08 -12.14
N PHE A 494 7.62 -3.34 -11.19
CA PHE A 494 7.27 -3.51 -9.79
C PHE A 494 5.85 -3.03 -9.49
N LYS A 495 5.11 -3.86 -8.74
CA LYS A 495 3.84 -3.49 -8.13
C LYS A 495 3.86 -3.94 -6.67
N VAL A 496 3.47 -3.06 -5.75
CA VAL A 496 3.31 -3.39 -4.32
C VAL A 496 2.44 -4.63 -4.12
N ASN A 497 1.35 -4.75 -4.87
CA ASN A 497 0.45 -5.91 -4.80
C ASN A 497 1.14 -7.23 -5.21
N SER A 498 2.02 -7.18 -6.21
CA SER A 498 2.79 -8.36 -6.65
C SER A 498 3.85 -8.75 -5.61
N TYR A 499 4.52 -7.76 -5.00
CA TYR A 499 5.44 -8.02 -3.90
C TYR A 499 4.73 -8.61 -2.70
N TYR A 500 3.62 -8.01 -2.28
CA TYR A 500 2.79 -8.52 -1.19
C TYR A 500 2.35 -9.98 -1.40
N ARG A 501 2.00 -10.38 -2.62
CA ARG A 501 1.64 -11.77 -2.94
C ARG A 501 2.84 -12.71 -2.80
N SER A 502 4.02 -12.29 -3.27
CA SER A 502 5.23 -13.12 -3.20
C SER A 502 5.79 -13.32 -1.79
N LEU A 503 5.39 -12.50 -0.82
CA LEU A 503 5.74 -12.66 0.59
C LEU A 503 4.92 -13.76 1.28
N LYS A 504 3.84 -14.24 0.65
CA LYS A 504 2.99 -15.28 1.22
C LYS A 504 3.53 -16.66 0.86
N GLU A 505 3.60 -17.55 1.84
CA GLU A 505 3.85 -18.97 1.60
C GLU A 505 2.58 -19.66 1.03
N ASP A 506 2.75 -20.36 -0.09
CA ASP A 506 1.67 -21.04 -0.82
C ASP A 506 1.33 -22.45 -0.30
N ASN A 507 1.62 -22.74 0.97
CA ASN A 507 1.28 -24.02 1.62
C ASN A 507 -0.19 -24.06 2.07
N SER A 508 -1.11 -23.61 1.22
CA SER A 508 -2.53 -23.52 1.54
C SER A 508 -3.31 -24.73 1.02
N PRO A 509 -4.20 -25.33 1.83
CA PRO A 509 -5.04 -26.42 1.36
C PRO A 509 -6.00 -25.92 0.25
N LEU A 510 -6.23 -26.76 -0.77
CA LEU A 510 -7.15 -26.50 -1.89
C LEU A 510 -8.52 -25.97 -1.40
N PHE A 511 -8.96 -24.81 -1.88
CA PHE A 511 -10.24 -24.21 -1.49
C PHE A 511 -11.18 -24.10 -2.69
N PRO A 512 -12.48 -24.47 -2.56
CA PRO A 512 -13.48 -24.34 -3.63
C PRO A 512 -13.91 -22.89 -3.84
N GLU A 513 -12.99 -22.04 -4.34
CA GLU A 513 -13.23 -20.60 -4.52
C GLU A 513 -14.39 -20.33 -5.47
N LYS A 514 -14.45 -21.05 -6.59
CA LYS A 514 -15.44 -20.82 -7.65
C LYS A 514 -16.84 -21.20 -7.15
N GLU A 515 -16.94 -22.28 -6.41
CA GLU A 515 -18.21 -22.82 -5.92
C GLU A 515 -18.71 -22.01 -4.72
N VAL A 516 -17.82 -21.51 -3.85
CA VAL A 516 -18.23 -20.64 -2.74
C VAL A 516 -18.49 -19.20 -3.20
N TRP A 517 -17.47 -18.53 -3.75
CA TRP A 517 -17.53 -17.09 -4.04
C TRP A 517 -18.08 -16.76 -5.43
N GLY A 518 -17.87 -17.67 -6.40
CA GLY A 518 -18.40 -17.57 -7.76
C GLY A 518 -19.80 -18.15 -7.95
N SER A 519 -20.42 -18.70 -6.89
CA SER A 519 -21.84 -19.05 -6.90
C SER A 519 -22.71 -17.81 -7.14
N TYR A 520 -23.98 -18.01 -7.48
CA TYR A 520 -24.97 -16.94 -7.62
C TYR A 520 -25.75 -16.66 -6.33
N ALA A 521 -25.49 -17.41 -5.25
CA ALA A 521 -26.17 -17.27 -3.96
C ALA A 521 -26.00 -15.87 -3.33
N PRO A 522 -26.86 -15.40 -2.41
CA PRO A 522 -26.65 -14.14 -1.70
C PRO A 522 -25.31 -14.11 -0.93
N LEU A 523 -24.68 -12.93 -0.82
CA LEU A 523 -23.34 -12.80 -0.20
C LEU A 523 -23.28 -13.31 1.25
N ARG A 524 -24.35 -13.12 2.03
CA ARG A 524 -24.46 -13.62 3.41
C ARG A 524 -24.35 -15.14 3.47
N THR A 525 -24.94 -15.85 2.52
CA THR A 525 -24.98 -17.32 2.50
C THR A 525 -23.69 -17.89 1.91
N ARG A 526 -23.06 -17.19 0.94
CA ARG A 526 -21.67 -17.50 0.51
C ARG A 526 -20.68 -17.40 1.67
N PHE A 527 -20.82 -16.38 2.52
CA PHE A 527 -19.98 -16.24 3.70
C PHE A 527 -20.20 -17.39 4.69
N PHE A 528 -21.44 -17.83 4.88
CA PHE A 528 -21.75 -19.01 5.69
C PHE A 528 -21.14 -20.30 5.09
N ALA A 529 -21.25 -20.49 3.78
CA ALA A 529 -20.62 -21.63 3.09
C ALA A 529 -19.10 -21.61 3.25
N TRP A 530 -18.46 -20.43 3.18
CA TRP A 530 -17.04 -20.27 3.48
C TRP A 530 -16.69 -20.72 4.90
N GLU A 531 -17.50 -20.38 5.91
CA GLU A 531 -17.31 -20.86 7.29
C GLU A 531 -17.48 -22.38 7.39
N ALA A 532 -18.45 -22.94 6.66
CA ALA A 532 -18.74 -24.37 6.64
C ALA A 532 -17.61 -25.20 6.01
N VAL A 533 -17.00 -24.71 4.92
CA VAL A 533 -15.84 -25.36 4.28
C VAL A 533 -14.64 -25.48 5.22
N TRP A 534 -14.47 -24.51 6.12
CA TRP A 534 -13.44 -24.57 7.17
C TRP A 534 -13.86 -25.34 8.41
N SER A 535 -15.08 -25.89 8.43
CA SER A 535 -15.72 -26.49 9.60
C SER A 535 -15.72 -25.54 10.81
N LYS A 536 -15.98 -24.24 10.55
CA LYS A 536 -16.00 -23.17 11.57
C LYS A 536 -17.38 -22.53 11.73
N ILE A 537 -18.43 -23.31 11.52
CA ILE A 537 -19.80 -22.93 11.91
C ILE A 537 -20.05 -23.31 13.38
N SER A 538 -21.03 -22.69 14.03
CA SER A 538 -21.28 -22.83 15.48
C SER A 538 -22.05 -24.10 15.85
N THR A 539 -21.54 -25.25 15.44
CA THR A 539 -22.05 -26.57 15.82
C THR A 539 -21.65 -26.95 17.24
N ILE A 540 -22.36 -27.91 17.85
CA ILE A 540 -22.08 -28.36 19.22
C ILE A 540 -20.63 -28.88 19.34
N ASP A 541 -20.14 -29.68 18.38
CA ASP A 541 -18.73 -30.14 18.39
C ASP A 541 -17.73 -28.98 18.44
N MET A 542 -18.03 -27.89 17.73
CA MET A 542 -17.17 -26.71 17.67
C MET A 542 -17.23 -25.89 18.97
N LEU A 543 -18.37 -25.86 19.64
CA LEU A 543 -18.51 -25.24 20.96
C LEU A 543 -17.78 -26.08 22.03
N MET A 544 -17.91 -27.40 21.99
CA MET A 544 -17.21 -28.32 22.89
C MET A 544 -15.69 -28.22 22.76
N ARG A 545 -15.16 -28.17 21.53
CA ARG A 545 -13.72 -27.92 21.27
C ARG A 545 -13.23 -26.58 21.79
N ARG A 546 -14.12 -25.66 22.14
CA ARG A 546 -13.83 -24.36 22.76
C ARG A 546 -14.10 -24.33 24.27
N GLY A 547 -14.31 -25.49 24.89
CA GLY A 547 -14.44 -25.65 26.34
C GLY A 547 -15.88 -25.59 26.88
N TRP A 548 -16.90 -25.65 26.02
CA TRP A 548 -18.30 -25.70 26.48
C TRP A 548 -18.69 -27.12 26.85
N SER A 549 -19.23 -27.32 28.05
CA SER A 549 -19.75 -28.63 28.47
C SER A 549 -21.21 -28.76 28.04
N MET A 550 -21.48 -29.65 27.08
CA MET A 550 -22.81 -29.93 26.55
C MET A 550 -22.85 -31.31 25.89
N ALA A 551 -24.04 -31.92 25.84
CA ALA A 551 -24.24 -33.19 25.15
C ALA A 551 -24.26 -32.97 23.63
N ASN A 552 -23.40 -33.70 22.90
CA ASN A 552 -23.33 -33.58 21.45
C ASN A 552 -24.37 -34.45 20.75
N ARG A 553 -25.54 -33.88 20.47
CA ARG A 553 -26.60 -34.57 19.73
C ARG A 553 -27.18 -33.65 18.66
N CYS A 554 -27.30 -34.16 17.44
CA CYS A 554 -27.83 -33.37 16.32
C CYS A 554 -29.31 -33.04 16.54
N ASN A 555 -29.66 -31.76 16.57
CA ASN A 555 -31.05 -31.30 16.76
C ASN A 555 -31.98 -31.60 15.57
N LEU A 556 -31.44 -32.04 14.44
CA LEU A 556 -32.22 -32.43 13.26
C LEU A 556 -32.62 -33.91 13.30
N CYS A 557 -31.65 -34.83 13.40
CA CYS A 557 -31.92 -36.28 13.38
C CYS A 557 -32.09 -36.89 14.78
N LYS A 558 -31.57 -36.26 15.83
CA LYS A 558 -31.52 -36.79 17.21
C LYS A 558 -30.79 -38.14 17.34
N GLU A 559 -30.03 -38.57 16.34
CA GLU A 559 -29.36 -39.89 16.34
C GLU A 559 -27.85 -39.78 16.47
N ASN A 560 -27.24 -38.82 15.76
CA ASN A 560 -25.79 -38.70 15.63
C ASN A 560 -25.26 -37.43 16.29
N GLU A 561 -23.94 -37.36 16.46
CA GLU A 561 -23.24 -36.15 16.90
C GLU A 561 -23.41 -34.99 15.91
N GLU A 562 -23.56 -33.79 16.46
CA GLU A 562 -23.70 -32.58 15.67
C GLU A 562 -22.33 -32.05 15.21
N THR A 563 -21.98 -32.36 13.96
CA THR A 563 -20.83 -31.78 13.26
C THR A 563 -21.26 -31.01 12.01
N ALA A 564 -20.39 -30.14 11.49
CA ALA A 564 -20.66 -29.40 10.26
C ALA A 564 -20.95 -30.32 9.07
N ASN A 565 -20.16 -31.38 8.89
CA ASN A 565 -20.36 -32.37 7.83
C ASN A 565 -21.64 -33.19 8.06
N HIS A 566 -21.94 -33.57 9.32
CA HIS A 566 -23.17 -34.28 9.62
C HIS A 566 -24.40 -33.42 9.30
N ILE A 567 -24.51 -32.21 9.83
CA ILE A 567 -25.69 -31.36 9.57
C ILE A 567 -25.88 -31.08 8.09
N LEU A 568 -24.81 -30.71 7.37
CA LEU A 568 -24.92 -30.18 6.02
C LEU A 568 -24.94 -31.27 4.93
N ILE A 569 -24.52 -32.49 5.25
CA ILE A 569 -24.44 -33.60 4.28
C ILE A 569 -25.14 -34.86 4.79
N HIS A 570 -24.71 -35.39 5.95
CA HIS A 570 -25.00 -36.77 6.32
C HIS A 570 -26.25 -36.99 7.17
N CYS A 571 -26.82 -35.95 7.75
CA CYS A 571 -28.06 -35.99 8.52
C CYS A 571 -29.20 -36.51 7.65
N GLY A 572 -30.01 -37.46 8.14
CA GLY A 572 -31.12 -38.05 7.37
C GLY A 572 -32.07 -36.99 6.79
N LYS A 573 -32.44 -35.99 7.58
CA LYS A 573 -33.27 -34.85 7.12
C LYS A 573 -32.61 -34.04 6.00
N THR A 574 -31.29 -33.92 6.04
CA THR A 574 -30.52 -33.19 5.04
C THR A 574 -30.34 -34.01 3.77
N ARG A 575 -30.09 -35.32 3.91
CA ARG A 575 -30.03 -36.27 2.78
C ARG A 575 -31.34 -36.29 2.00
N ASP A 576 -32.49 -36.17 2.66
CA ASP A 576 -33.78 -36.06 1.98
C ASP A 576 -33.86 -34.85 1.04
N LEU A 577 -33.29 -33.69 1.44
CA LEU A 577 -33.24 -32.51 0.57
C LEU A 577 -32.21 -32.66 -0.55
N TRP A 578 -31.07 -33.32 -0.29
CA TRP A 578 -30.10 -33.65 -1.33
C TRP A 578 -30.71 -34.57 -2.38
N ASN A 579 -31.41 -35.63 -1.96
CA ASN A 579 -32.10 -36.54 -2.85
C ASN A 579 -33.17 -35.82 -3.67
N LEU A 580 -33.95 -34.92 -3.05
CA LEU A 580 -34.89 -34.06 -3.77
C LEU A 580 -34.18 -33.24 -4.85
N LEU A 581 -33.08 -32.56 -4.51
CA LEU A 581 -32.30 -31.77 -5.46
C LEU A 581 -31.77 -32.64 -6.61
N PHE A 582 -31.19 -33.79 -6.30
CA PHE A 582 -30.64 -34.70 -7.30
C PHE A 582 -31.70 -35.24 -8.25
N SER A 583 -32.85 -35.66 -7.72
CA SER A 583 -34.01 -36.07 -8.52
C SER A 583 -34.53 -34.95 -9.40
N SER A 584 -34.68 -33.73 -8.89
CA SER A 584 -35.13 -32.58 -9.68
C SER A 584 -34.19 -32.24 -10.85
N PHE A 585 -32.90 -32.54 -10.73
CA PHE A 585 -31.93 -32.37 -11.82
C PHE A 585 -31.72 -33.66 -12.64
N GLY A 586 -32.35 -34.77 -12.30
CA GLY A 586 -32.14 -36.07 -12.95
C GLY A 586 -30.69 -36.56 -12.86
N VAL A 587 -30.02 -36.28 -11.74
CA VAL A 587 -28.61 -36.63 -11.52
C VAL A 587 -28.49 -37.66 -10.40
N VAL A 588 -27.63 -38.66 -10.58
CA VAL A 588 -27.21 -39.54 -9.48
C VAL A 588 -25.89 -39.01 -8.93
N TRP A 589 -25.83 -38.76 -7.61
CA TRP A 589 -24.67 -38.17 -6.97
C TRP A 589 -24.29 -38.91 -5.69
N VAL A 590 -23.00 -39.12 -5.48
CA VAL A 590 -22.46 -39.70 -4.24
C VAL A 590 -22.00 -38.55 -3.34
N LEU A 591 -22.59 -38.44 -2.15
CA LEU A 591 -22.25 -37.38 -1.20
C LEU A 591 -20.87 -37.65 -0.54
N PRO A 592 -19.89 -36.74 -0.67
CA PRO A 592 -18.57 -36.91 -0.04
C PRO A 592 -18.61 -36.83 1.49
N ASP A 593 -17.49 -37.20 2.11
CA ASP A 593 -17.31 -37.19 3.57
C ASP A 593 -17.36 -35.78 4.19
N SER A 594 -17.04 -34.73 3.43
CA SER A 594 -16.92 -33.36 3.92
C SER A 594 -17.53 -32.29 3.02
N VAL A 595 -17.95 -31.17 3.64
CA VAL A 595 -18.47 -29.97 2.94
C VAL A 595 -17.46 -29.43 1.93
N ARG A 596 -16.17 -29.51 2.27
CA ARG A 596 -15.09 -29.07 1.41
C ARG A 596 -14.98 -29.94 0.16
N ASN A 597 -14.98 -31.27 0.30
CA ASN A 597 -14.88 -32.19 -0.83
C ASN A 597 -16.13 -32.09 -1.72
N LEU A 598 -17.32 -32.04 -1.10
CA LEU A 598 -18.58 -31.80 -1.81
C LEU A 598 -18.50 -30.59 -2.75
N LEU A 599 -18.03 -29.43 -2.26
CA LEU A 599 -17.91 -28.23 -3.10
C LEU A 599 -16.74 -28.28 -4.09
N LEU A 600 -15.63 -28.95 -3.79
CA LEU A 600 -14.52 -29.11 -4.73
C LEU A 600 -14.91 -29.99 -5.94
N GLU A 601 -15.75 -30.98 -5.69
CA GLU A 601 -16.27 -31.95 -6.65
C GLU A 601 -17.56 -31.45 -7.33
N TRP A 602 -18.17 -30.35 -6.87
CA TRP A 602 -19.45 -29.81 -7.37
C TRP A 602 -19.35 -29.20 -8.78
N LYS A 603 -19.09 -30.07 -9.76
CA LYS A 603 -18.86 -29.70 -11.16
C LYS A 603 -19.64 -30.65 -12.04
N MET A 604 -20.45 -30.06 -12.93
CA MET A 604 -21.17 -30.81 -13.94
C MET A 604 -20.93 -30.16 -15.30
N LYS A 605 -20.40 -30.97 -16.23
CA LYS A 605 -20.24 -30.59 -17.64
C LYS A 605 -21.57 -30.89 -18.35
N SER A 606 -21.92 -30.12 -19.38
CA SER A 606 -23.15 -30.32 -20.17
C SER A 606 -24.49 -29.90 -19.51
N MET A 607 -24.56 -28.69 -18.96
CA MET A 607 -25.83 -28.04 -18.62
C MET A 607 -26.05 -26.76 -19.42
N GLY A 608 -27.30 -26.50 -19.81
CA GLY A 608 -27.72 -25.22 -20.35
C GLY A 608 -27.42 -24.06 -19.38
N LYS A 609 -27.16 -22.86 -19.91
CA LYS A 609 -26.68 -21.70 -19.15
C LYS A 609 -27.57 -21.39 -17.92
N LYS A 610 -28.90 -21.34 -18.11
CA LYS A 610 -29.88 -21.09 -17.04
C LYS A 610 -29.83 -22.19 -15.95
N ARG A 611 -29.85 -23.46 -16.35
CA ARG A 611 -29.79 -24.62 -15.43
C ARG A 611 -28.46 -24.68 -14.65
N SER A 612 -27.34 -24.32 -15.28
CA SER A 612 -26.03 -24.25 -14.64
C SER A 612 -25.95 -23.20 -13.53
N VAL A 613 -26.66 -22.07 -13.68
CA VAL A 613 -26.73 -21.02 -12.65
C VAL A 613 -27.40 -21.56 -11.38
N VAL A 614 -28.56 -22.22 -11.53
CA VAL A 614 -29.31 -22.81 -10.41
C VAL A 614 -28.49 -23.92 -9.72
N TRP A 615 -27.87 -24.81 -10.51
CA TRP A 615 -27.01 -25.87 -9.98
C TRP A 615 -25.84 -25.35 -9.13
N LYS A 616 -25.16 -24.29 -9.58
CA LYS A 616 -24.04 -23.67 -8.85
C LYS A 616 -24.48 -23.00 -7.54
N MET A 617 -25.77 -22.71 -7.37
CA MET A 617 -26.33 -22.05 -6.21
C MET A 617 -26.95 -23.03 -5.21
N ALA A 618 -27.42 -24.18 -5.69
CA ALA A 618 -28.19 -25.15 -4.91
C ALA A 618 -27.51 -25.63 -3.61
N PRO A 619 -26.20 -25.97 -3.58
CA PRO A 619 -25.55 -26.38 -2.33
C PRO A 619 -25.62 -25.34 -1.23
N ILE A 620 -25.35 -24.08 -1.58
CA ILE A 620 -25.32 -22.97 -0.60
C ILE A 620 -26.74 -22.64 -0.14
N CYS A 621 -27.73 -22.75 -1.03
CA CYS A 621 -29.14 -22.60 -0.67
C CYS A 621 -29.57 -23.68 0.34
N LEU A 622 -29.25 -24.94 0.06
CA LEU A 622 -29.56 -26.06 0.92
C LEU A 622 -28.88 -25.91 2.29
N PHE A 623 -27.58 -25.59 2.31
CA PHE A 623 -26.85 -25.32 3.54
C PHE A 623 -27.52 -24.23 4.38
N TRP A 624 -27.99 -23.15 3.75
CA TRP A 624 -28.62 -22.05 4.44
C TRP A 624 -29.99 -22.41 5.02
N CYS A 625 -30.82 -23.14 4.26
CA CYS A 625 -32.13 -23.62 4.73
C CYS A 625 -31.98 -24.58 5.91
N ILE A 626 -31.07 -25.56 5.81
CA ILE A 626 -30.79 -26.51 6.89
C ILE A 626 -30.24 -25.81 8.13
N TRP A 627 -29.33 -24.84 7.95
CA TRP A 627 -28.82 -24.06 9.08
C TRP A 627 -29.91 -23.23 9.75
N GLY A 628 -30.84 -22.66 8.97
CA GLY A 628 -32.01 -21.97 9.47
C GLY A 628 -32.91 -22.87 10.32
N GLU A 629 -33.24 -24.06 9.80
CA GLU A 629 -34.06 -25.04 10.52
C GLU A 629 -33.39 -25.53 11.80
N ARG A 630 -32.10 -25.86 11.75
CA ARG A 630 -31.34 -26.25 12.95
C ARG A 630 -31.39 -25.15 14.01
N ASN A 631 -31.19 -23.89 13.63
CA ASN A 631 -31.24 -22.78 14.58
C ASN A 631 -32.64 -22.55 15.13
N ARG A 632 -33.68 -22.72 14.32
CA ARG A 632 -35.07 -22.65 14.77
C ARG A 632 -35.34 -23.68 15.87
N ARG A 633 -34.98 -24.96 15.64
CA ARG A 633 -35.10 -26.01 16.66
C ARG A 633 -34.28 -25.74 17.92
N THR A 634 -33.07 -25.20 17.74
CA THR A 634 -32.13 -25.00 18.85
C THR A 634 -32.48 -23.81 19.74
N PHE A 635 -33.01 -22.72 19.16
CA PHE A 635 -33.18 -21.44 19.86
C PHE A 635 -34.63 -21.00 20.02
N LEU A 636 -35.55 -21.53 19.20
CA LEU A 636 -36.98 -21.20 19.24
C LEU A 636 -37.83 -22.42 19.61
N GLU A 637 -37.22 -23.60 19.75
CA GLU A 637 -37.91 -24.87 20.04
C GLU A 637 -39.02 -25.24 19.03
N GLU A 638 -38.99 -24.61 17.86
CA GLU A 638 -39.91 -24.87 16.76
C GLU A 638 -39.30 -25.87 15.76
N GLU A 639 -40.10 -26.84 15.30
CA GLU A 639 -39.71 -27.82 14.30
C GLU A 639 -40.60 -27.73 13.06
N MET A 640 -39.99 -27.56 11.87
CA MET A 640 -40.74 -27.65 10.62
C MET A 640 -40.96 -29.11 10.22
N THR A 641 -42.14 -29.42 9.68
CA THR A 641 -42.39 -30.72 9.04
C THR A 641 -41.48 -30.89 7.82
N ASN A 642 -41.17 -32.14 7.47
CA ASN A 642 -40.36 -32.47 6.29
C ASN A 642 -40.90 -31.81 5.01
N THR A 643 -42.22 -31.82 4.83
CA THR A 643 -42.90 -31.20 3.69
C THR A 643 -42.68 -29.69 3.64
N SER A 644 -42.81 -29.01 4.78
CA SER A 644 -42.58 -27.57 4.88
C SER A 644 -41.12 -27.20 4.62
N LEU A 645 -40.17 -28.01 5.10
CA LEU A 645 -38.75 -27.79 4.86
C LEU A 645 -38.37 -27.96 3.37
N ARG A 646 -38.93 -28.98 2.70
CA ARG A 646 -38.79 -29.16 1.23
C ARG A 646 -39.33 -27.95 0.46
N LYS A 647 -40.53 -27.48 0.82
CA LYS A 647 -41.14 -26.28 0.22
C LYS A 647 -40.28 -25.02 0.44
N LEU A 648 -39.76 -24.83 1.66
CA LEU A 648 -38.88 -23.71 1.97
C LEU A 648 -37.62 -23.71 1.11
N PHE A 649 -36.98 -24.88 0.96
CA PHE A 649 -35.79 -25.02 0.14
C PHE A 649 -36.05 -24.67 -1.34
N LEU A 650 -37.07 -25.28 -1.93
CA LEU A 650 -37.42 -25.05 -3.34
C LEU A 650 -37.82 -23.60 -3.60
N ARG A 651 -38.62 -23.00 -2.71
CA ARG A 651 -39.00 -21.59 -2.78
C ARG A 651 -37.78 -20.67 -2.69
N SER A 652 -36.87 -20.94 -1.74
CA SER A 652 -35.66 -20.14 -1.58
C SER A 652 -34.77 -20.24 -2.83
N LEU A 653 -34.64 -21.44 -3.42
CA LEU A 653 -33.86 -21.66 -4.62
C LEU A 653 -34.47 -20.95 -5.83
N LEU A 654 -35.80 -20.97 -5.96
CA LEU A 654 -36.55 -20.23 -6.97
C LEU A 654 -36.32 -18.71 -6.83
N GLU A 655 -36.59 -18.15 -5.65
CA GLU A 655 -36.44 -16.72 -5.37
C GLU A 655 -35.01 -16.24 -5.67
N TRP A 656 -33.99 -17.03 -5.32
CA TRP A 656 -32.61 -16.66 -5.62
C TRP A 656 -32.28 -16.78 -7.12
N SER A 657 -32.96 -17.67 -7.84
CA SER A 657 -32.75 -17.87 -9.28
C SER A 657 -33.40 -16.79 -10.14
N GLN A 658 -34.50 -16.18 -9.69
CA GLN A 658 -35.23 -15.15 -10.43
C GLN A 658 -34.32 -13.99 -10.87
N GLN A 659 -33.43 -13.54 -9.98
CA GLN A 659 -32.51 -12.46 -10.27
C GLN A 659 -31.53 -12.75 -11.43
N PHE A 660 -31.20 -14.02 -11.69
CA PHE A 660 -30.12 -14.40 -12.61
C PHE A 660 -30.61 -15.21 -13.83
N VAL A 661 -31.82 -15.74 -13.76
CA VAL A 661 -32.41 -16.60 -14.80
C VAL A 661 -33.51 -15.86 -15.54
N ASP A 662 -34.50 -15.36 -14.80
CA ASP A 662 -35.65 -14.60 -15.30
C ASP A 662 -36.43 -14.00 -14.11
N LEU A 663 -36.73 -12.70 -14.14
CA LEU A 663 -37.41 -12.03 -13.01
C LEU A 663 -38.84 -12.55 -12.82
N ASP A 664 -39.49 -12.96 -13.92
CA ASP A 664 -40.86 -13.48 -13.93
C ASP A 664 -40.89 -15.01 -13.85
N LEU A 665 -39.80 -15.66 -13.43
CA LEU A 665 -39.76 -17.12 -13.30
C LEU A 665 -40.76 -17.57 -12.24
N ASP A 666 -41.86 -18.14 -12.70
CA ASP A 666 -42.88 -18.76 -11.85
C ASP A 666 -42.47 -20.17 -11.42
N TYR A 667 -43.25 -20.74 -10.50
CA TYR A 667 -42.95 -22.06 -9.93
C TYR A 667 -42.97 -23.16 -11.00
N LEU A 668 -43.92 -23.13 -11.94
CA LEU A 668 -44.06 -24.16 -12.98
C LEU A 668 -42.89 -24.13 -13.97
N SER A 669 -42.51 -22.93 -14.43
CA SER A 669 -41.37 -22.71 -15.33
C SER A 669 -40.05 -23.08 -14.66
N PHE A 670 -39.93 -22.85 -13.35
CA PHE A 670 -38.78 -23.28 -12.57
C PHE A 670 -38.65 -24.80 -12.51
N TRP A 671 -39.75 -25.53 -12.28
CA TRP A 671 -39.72 -27.00 -12.30
C TRP A 671 -39.35 -27.57 -13.66
N ASN A 672 -39.91 -27.02 -14.73
CA ASN A 672 -39.55 -27.38 -16.10
C ASN A 672 -38.07 -27.11 -16.40
N LEU A 673 -37.51 -26.03 -15.84
CA LEU A 673 -36.08 -25.70 -15.94
C LEU A 673 -35.20 -26.72 -15.21
N LEU A 674 -35.66 -27.24 -14.08
CA LEU A 674 -34.90 -28.21 -13.28
C LEU A 674 -34.81 -29.56 -13.98
N GLY A 675 -35.85 -30.01 -14.67
CA GLY A 675 -35.79 -31.18 -15.56
C GLY A 675 -36.89 -32.23 -15.35
N ASP A 676 -37.86 -32.01 -14.46
CA ASP A 676 -39.05 -32.87 -14.39
C ASP A 676 -40.03 -32.45 -15.48
N ARG A 677 -40.19 -33.31 -16.50
CA ARG A 677 -41.42 -33.32 -17.28
C ARG A 677 -42.53 -33.74 -16.32
N VAL A 678 -43.36 -32.80 -15.90
CA VAL A 678 -44.67 -33.14 -15.31
C VAL A 678 -45.41 -33.96 -16.37
N VAL A 679 -45.54 -35.27 -16.14
CA VAL A 679 -46.60 -36.03 -16.77
C VAL A 679 -47.88 -35.50 -16.12
N VAL A 680 -48.63 -34.73 -16.91
CA VAL A 680 -49.97 -34.24 -16.56
C VAL A 680 -50.89 -35.43 -16.31
#